data_AF-A0A7G8WCJ3-F1
#
_entry.id   AF-A0A7G8WCJ3-F1
#
_cell.length_a   1.000
_cell.length_b   1.000
_cell.length_c   1.000
_cell.angle_alpha   90.00
_cell.angle_beta   90.00
_cell.angle_gamma   90.00
#
_symmetry.space_group_name_H-M   'P 1'
#
loop_
_entity.id
_entity.type
_entity.pdbx_description
1 polymer ?
#
loop_
_entity_poly.entity_id
_entity_poly.type
_entity_poly.pdbx_seq_one_letter_code
_entity_poly.pdbx_strand_id
1 'polypeptide(L)'
;MLFITSSDNKNVERDVKDNIELIFKSIPKVQEDSFSDNLLYVQYDENELLFKKNTFLKKNIKEIINKGLANIFIKNGGLVETNGMAHHYVFPSGKHSSKFLRTANVLVKKSEIDFIGLNTLHLFKGKKFNNIYCDTLSINVIGYSIINYIKRFNDSNDINVESFKSYDGLYNKNSTFYDNSIFLISASTSGGLIEYIKSNHTEILSNEICVLFYLPIEKKSEVINERAVCNLELNTDFGYGIDLYKIYKPKNEKCLYCENNSAPIKILGDSFSIDEPIINTKNISVGYITKNLKDFVEQFKFQNEIGSSLKVSFSENTISRKKYNLYIDYENIISKINSFTLHKNKLDSYIQQYIPASIKYIVHLNDKGSKKLSEYILNEIKDYVNLKELIIINQSELSEYNIDENLIGSILIVGSCISNGKNLLYLSRYFRNFEKIRLIYFIGINRTSSKQKTQELKTNIKYGLYGPENSTYVEIENINCDNSNTQTSWEIELNFLKEIQQNLDEPIEFINERINIINLFNSELTKGGSNQIFFKNYNNEQLEIRKNSAFFNNNDYYNNISQSDVYFTISCILNNMRNDTENGLFQSNFVKNLIDPFIFNRFNDGIIQASILRASKPEELNYSLSFTQSNNMFSLVKTFIKHKEEQQGEAIFEFLYSIANGKLRFHKEHYVLLINELTEINELRIKIFREKIERIYKNCL
;
A
#
# COMPACT_ATOMS: atom_id res chain seq x y z
N MET A 1 26.24 -11.96 38.83
CA MET A 1 26.71 -12.39 37.49
C MET A 1 27.15 -13.84 37.56
N LEU A 2 26.94 -14.62 36.49
CA LEU A 2 27.30 -16.04 36.42
C LEU A 2 28.57 -16.22 35.60
N PHE A 3 29.61 -16.84 36.16
CA PHE A 3 30.85 -17.17 35.48
C PHE A 3 30.93 -18.68 35.22
N ILE A 4 31.02 -19.08 33.95
CA ILE A 4 31.03 -20.49 33.54
C ILE A 4 32.48 -20.89 33.19
N THR A 5 32.94 -22.00 33.75
CA THR A 5 34.33 -22.47 33.60
C THR A 5 34.41 -23.94 33.24
N SER A 6 35.51 -24.38 32.62
CA SER A 6 35.70 -25.81 32.36
C SER A 6 35.82 -26.58 33.69
N SER A 7 35.20 -27.76 33.73
CA SER A 7 35.29 -28.70 34.85
C SER A 7 36.73 -29.17 35.14
N ASP A 8 37.62 -29.14 34.15
CA ASP A 8 39.04 -29.48 34.28
C ASP A 8 39.82 -28.45 35.11
N ASN A 9 39.30 -27.23 35.25
CA ASN A 9 39.94 -26.20 36.05
C ASN A 9 39.57 -26.36 37.54
N LYS A 10 40.55 -26.76 38.35
CA LYS A 10 40.39 -26.99 39.79
C LYS A 10 40.49 -25.71 40.65
N ASN A 11 41.03 -24.60 40.11
CA ASN A 11 41.34 -23.37 40.86
C ASN A 11 40.66 -22.10 40.29
N VAL A 12 39.47 -22.25 39.71
CA VAL A 12 38.70 -21.18 39.04
C VAL A 12 38.58 -19.88 39.85
N GLU A 13 38.25 -19.95 41.13
CA GLU A 13 38.08 -18.75 41.96
C GLU A 13 39.37 -17.95 42.12
N ARG A 14 40.52 -18.65 42.13
CA ARG A 14 41.84 -18.02 42.20
C ARG A 14 42.20 -17.42 40.85
N ASP A 15 42.01 -18.17 39.76
CA ASP A 15 42.33 -17.70 38.41
C ASP A 15 41.51 -16.47 38.01
N VAL A 16 40.24 -16.41 38.42
CA VAL A 16 39.36 -15.25 38.17
C VAL A 16 39.80 -14.05 39.01
N LYS A 17 40.20 -14.25 40.27
CA LYS A 17 40.76 -13.18 41.11
C LYS A 17 42.06 -12.63 40.54
N ASP A 18 42.95 -13.52 40.09
CA ASP A 18 44.27 -13.16 39.56
C ASP A 18 44.18 -12.42 38.21
N ASN A 19 43.07 -12.57 37.48
CA ASN A 19 42.86 -11.97 36.15
C ASN A 19 41.66 -11.01 36.08
N ILE A 20 41.16 -10.53 37.23
CA ILE A 20 39.85 -9.87 37.30
C ILE A 20 39.81 -8.58 36.44
N GLU A 21 40.90 -7.80 36.43
CA GLU A 21 41.02 -6.58 35.60
C GLU A 21 40.95 -6.85 34.09
N LEU A 22 41.55 -7.95 33.63
CA LEU A 22 41.50 -8.35 32.21
C LEU A 22 40.10 -8.83 31.83
N ILE A 23 39.46 -9.59 32.72
CA ILE A 23 38.06 -10.02 32.56
C ILE A 23 37.16 -8.78 32.49
N PHE A 24 37.35 -7.79 33.37
CA PHE A 24 36.58 -6.55 33.37
C PHE A 24 36.70 -5.75 32.07
N LYS A 25 37.91 -5.65 31.51
CA LYS A 25 38.13 -4.99 30.20
C LYS A 25 37.39 -5.68 29.05
N SER A 26 37.06 -6.96 29.18
CA SER A 26 36.36 -7.75 28.17
C SER A 26 34.84 -7.77 28.29
N ILE A 27 34.27 -7.28 29.42
CA ILE A 27 32.83 -7.25 29.68
C ILE A 27 32.29 -5.82 29.49
N PRO A 28 31.33 -5.58 28.57
CA PRO A 28 30.82 -4.24 28.34
C PRO A 28 29.98 -3.71 29.52
N LYS A 29 30.33 -2.52 30.04
CA LYS A 29 29.48 -1.65 30.88
C LYS A 29 29.01 -2.24 32.23
N VAL A 30 29.93 -2.67 33.10
CA VAL A 30 29.59 -3.04 34.49
C VAL A 30 30.41 -2.22 35.50
N GLN A 31 29.79 -1.74 36.58
CA GLN A 31 30.47 -1.07 37.69
C GLN A 31 31.22 -2.11 38.53
N GLU A 32 32.53 -1.90 38.76
CA GLU A 32 33.42 -2.87 39.44
C GLU A 32 32.92 -3.25 40.84
N ASP A 33 32.44 -2.30 41.62
CA ASP A 33 32.03 -2.52 43.03
C ASP A 33 30.78 -3.41 43.19
N SER A 34 29.85 -3.37 42.22
CA SER A 34 28.65 -4.22 42.23
C SER A 34 28.95 -5.68 41.89
N PHE A 35 30.11 -5.93 41.28
CA PHE A 35 30.47 -7.18 40.63
C PHE A 35 31.13 -8.18 41.58
N SER A 36 32.03 -7.71 42.45
CA SER A 36 32.76 -8.53 43.41
C SER A 36 31.84 -9.26 44.38
N ASP A 37 30.73 -8.64 44.78
CA ASP A 37 29.81 -9.18 45.80
C ASP A 37 28.76 -10.14 45.23
N ASN A 38 28.62 -10.22 43.90
CA ASN A 38 27.54 -10.94 43.23
C ASN A 38 28.04 -11.97 42.21
N LEU A 39 29.28 -12.42 42.31
CA LEU A 39 29.87 -13.38 41.37
C LEU A 39 29.56 -14.83 41.78
N LEU A 40 28.92 -15.56 40.88
CA LEU A 40 28.55 -16.96 41.07
C LEU A 40 29.29 -17.83 40.05
N TYR A 41 29.92 -18.90 40.50
CA TYR A 41 30.71 -19.79 39.65
C TYR A 41 29.95 -21.08 39.33
N VAL A 42 30.00 -21.49 38.07
CA VAL A 42 29.47 -22.76 37.60
C VAL A 42 30.53 -23.44 36.73
N GLN A 43 30.69 -24.74 36.90
CA GLN A 43 31.57 -25.54 36.07
C GLN A 43 30.78 -26.17 34.91
N TYR A 44 31.44 -26.47 33.80
CA TYR A 44 30.87 -27.08 32.61
C TYR A 44 31.76 -28.22 32.13
N ASP A 45 31.19 -29.41 31.92
CA ASP A 45 31.91 -30.66 31.61
C ASP A 45 31.58 -31.22 30.23
N GLU A 46 31.49 -30.34 29.23
CA GLU A 46 31.08 -30.64 27.83
C GLU A 46 29.58 -30.93 27.68
N ASN A 47 28.93 -31.50 28.70
CA ASN A 47 27.56 -31.98 28.61
C ASN A 47 26.59 -31.28 29.58
N GLU A 48 27.04 -30.83 30.75
CA GLU A 48 26.17 -30.18 31.72
C GLU A 48 26.84 -29.10 32.56
N LEU A 49 26.00 -28.22 33.12
CA LEU A 49 26.41 -27.28 34.15
C LEU A 49 26.47 -28.01 35.51
N LEU A 50 27.65 -28.01 36.11
CA LEU A 50 27.95 -28.61 37.39
C LEU A 50 27.83 -27.56 38.51
N PHE A 51 26.93 -27.80 39.46
CA PHE A 51 26.68 -26.93 40.61
C PHE A 51 27.34 -27.49 41.87
N LYS A 52 28.55 -27.03 42.20
CA LYS A 52 29.19 -27.36 43.48
C LYS A 52 28.44 -26.67 44.63
N LYS A 53 27.75 -27.44 45.48
CA LYS A 53 27.11 -27.06 46.77
C LYS A 53 26.13 -25.85 46.77
N ASN A 54 25.88 -25.16 45.67
CA ASN A 54 25.00 -24.00 45.61
C ASN A 54 23.55 -24.38 45.23
N THR A 55 22.70 -24.56 46.25
CA THR A 55 21.28 -24.92 46.10
C THR A 55 20.45 -23.84 45.41
N PHE A 56 20.81 -22.56 45.58
CA PHE A 56 20.14 -21.44 44.93
C PHE A 56 20.33 -21.48 43.41
N LEU A 57 21.57 -21.64 42.94
CA LEU A 57 21.87 -21.76 41.51
C LEU A 57 21.16 -22.97 40.91
N LYS A 58 21.26 -24.13 41.57
CA LYS A 58 20.63 -25.35 41.08
C LYS A 58 19.11 -25.19 40.89
N LYS A 59 18.44 -24.42 41.74
CA LYS A 59 16.99 -24.16 41.65
C LYS A 59 16.62 -23.10 40.59
N ASN A 60 17.45 -22.07 40.41
CA ASN A 60 17.09 -20.88 39.62
C ASN A 60 17.85 -20.73 38.30
N ILE A 61 18.78 -21.62 37.95
CA ILE A 61 19.67 -21.45 36.79
C ILE A 61 18.91 -21.27 35.47
N LYS A 62 17.82 -22.02 35.25
CA LYS A 62 17.01 -21.93 34.04
C LYS A 62 16.45 -20.51 33.87
N GLU A 63 15.96 -19.94 34.96
CA GLU A 63 15.40 -18.58 34.99
C GLU A 63 16.47 -17.51 34.80
N ILE A 64 17.64 -17.68 35.45
CA ILE A 64 18.78 -16.76 35.31
C ILE A 64 19.28 -16.72 33.85
N ILE A 65 19.41 -17.90 33.22
CA ILE A 65 19.81 -18.02 31.82
C ILE A 65 18.76 -17.38 30.91
N ASN A 66 17.49 -17.72 31.10
CA ASN A 66 16.42 -17.19 30.26
C ASN A 66 16.32 -15.66 30.35
N LYS A 67 16.43 -15.09 31.56
CA LYS A 67 16.50 -13.63 31.77
C LYS A 67 17.68 -13.00 31.07
N GLY A 68 18.87 -13.64 31.11
CA GLY A 68 20.06 -13.19 30.40
C GLY A 68 19.85 -13.15 28.88
N LEU A 69 19.32 -14.24 28.31
CA LEU A 69 19.04 -14.36 26.87
C LEU A 69 17.98 -13.37 26.40
N ALA A 70 16.87 -13.23 27.15
CA ALA A 70 15.81 -12.29 26.83
C ALA A 70 16.31 -10.83 26.89
N ASN A 71 17.15 -10.50 27.86
CA ASN A 71 17.75 -9.17 27.96
C ASN A 71 18.69 -8.87 26.78
N ILE A 72 19.51 -9.83 26.35
CA ILE A 72 20.34 -9.70 25.15
C ILE A 72 19.45 -9.45 23.92
N PHE A 73 18.37 -10.23 23.76
CA PHE A 73 17.43 -10.08 22.66
C PHE A 73 16.81 -8.68 22.61
N ILE A 74 16.26 -8.20 23.73
CA ILE A 74 15.56 -6.91 23.82
C ILE A 74 16.55 -5.75 23.62
N LYS A 75 17.67 -5.75 24.35
CA LYS A 75 18.65 -4.66 24.35
C LYS A 75 19.30 -4.43 22.99
N ASN A 76 19.49 -5.50 22.22
CA ASN A 76 20.10 -5.43 20.90
C ASN A 76 19.06 -5.26 19.78
N GLY A 77 17.79 -4.98 20.09
CA GLY A 77 16.76 -4.70 19.09
C GLY A 77 16.29 -5.94 18.31
N GLY A 78 16.24 -7.10 18.98
CA GLY A 78 15.72 -8.34 18.40
C GLY A 78 14.21 -8.29 18.12
N LEU A 79 13.45 -7.44 18.82
CA LEU A 79 12.07 -7.12 18.47
C LEU A 79 12.07 -5.87 17.59
N VAL A 80 11.71 -6.02 16.33
CA VAL A 80 11.57 -4.90 15.40
C VAL A 80 10.11 -4.47 15.38
N GLU A 81 9.89 -3.19 15.64
CA GLU A 81 8.56 -2.58 15.67
C GLU A 81 8.49 -1.47 14.62
N THR A 82 7.32 -1.31 14.00
CA THR A 82 7.09 -0.19 13.09
C THR A 82 6.97 1.11 13.88
N ASN A 83 7.65 2.18 13.44
CA ASN A 83 7.61 3.52 14.04
C ASN A 83 6.27 4.25 13.79
N GLY A 84 5.17 3.65 14.21
CA GLY A 84 3.83 4.21 14.11
C GLY A 84 2.98 3.58 13.01
N MET A 85 2.20 4.43 12.35
CA MET A 85 1.01 4.04 11.59
C MET A 85 1.26 3.68 10.13
N ALA A 86 2.44 3.97 9.64
CA ALA A 86 2.67 4.12 8.22
C ALA A 86 2.74 2.79 7.48
N HIS A 87 3.30 1.77 8.12
CA HIS A 87 3.52 0.46 7.55
C HIS A 87 3.34 -0.65 8.58
N HIS A 88 3.20 -1.88 8.10
CA HIS A 88 3.18 -3.11 8.91
C HIS A 88 3.82 -4.24 8.11
N TYR A 89 4.30 -5.27 8.80
CA TYR A 89 5.01 -6.36 8.19
C TYR A 89 4.07 -7.46 7.71
N VAL A 90 4.39 -8.00 6.52
CA VAL A 90 3.75 -9.17 5.94
C VAL A 90 4.77 -10.30 5.90
N PHE A 91 4.52 -11.35 6.68
CA PHE A 91 5.34 -12.56 6.74
C PHE A 91 5.17 -13.42 5.47
N PRO A 92 6.13 -14.30 5.13
CA PRO A 92 5.99 -15.25 4.02
C PRO A 92 4.73 -16.12 4.08
N SER A 93 4.25 -16.41 5.29
CA SER A 93 2.98 -17.13 5.52
C SER A 93 1.72 -16.33 5.16
N GLY A 94 1.86 -15.04 4.81
CA GLY A 94 0.75 -14.11 4.57
C GLY A 94 0.13 -13.52 5.84
N LYS A 95 0.73 -13.75 7.02
CA LYS A 95 0.33 -13.13 8.28
C LYS A 95 0.79 -11.67 8.34
N HIS A 96 0.05 -10.82 9.05
CA HIS A 96 0.32 -9.40 9.18
C HIS A 96 0.57 -9.01 10.64
N SER A 97 1.57 -8.19 10.92
CA SER A 97 1.83 -7.66 12.27
C SER A 97 2.61 -6.34 12.23
N SER A 98 2.46 -5.49 13.25
CA SER A 98 3.31 -4.30 13.44
C SER A 98 4.68 -4.63 14.06
N LYS A 99 4.90 -5.89 14.47
CA LYS A 99 6.12 -6.35 15.11
C LYS A 99 6.61 -7.65 14.50
N PHE A 100 7.92 -7.87 14.49
CA PHE A 100 8.48 -9.19 14.20
C PHE A 100 9.82 -9.41 14.91
N LEU A 101 10.20 -10.69 15.05
CA LEU A 101 11.45 -11.10 15.69
C LEU A 101 12.57 -11.16 14.65
N ARG A 102 13.70 -10.52 14.91
CA ARG A 102 14.89 -10.48 14.05
C ARG A 102 16.16 -10.82 14.83
N THR A 103 16.54 -12.09 14.82
CA THR A 103 17.72 -12.58 15.52
C THR A 103 19.02 -11.98 15.00
N ALA A 104 19.11 -11.57 13.73
CA ALA A 104 20.29 -10.91 13.17
C ALA A 104 20.72 -9.65 13.96
N ASN A 105 19.75 -8.86 14.46
CA ASN A 105 20.03 -7.67 15.27
C ASN A 105 20.64 -8.03 16.63
N VAL A 106 20.41 -9.25 17.13
CA VAL A 106 20.85 -9.70 18.45
C VAL A 106 22.34 -10.05 18.45
N LEU A 107 22.86 -10.53 17.32
CA LEU A 107 24.18 -11.15 17.18
C LEU A 107 25.28 -10.12 16.93
N VAL A 108 25.44 -9.19 17.88
CA VAL A 108 26.37 -8.04 17.76
C VAL A 108 27.70 -8.30 18.48
N LYS A 109 27.67 -8.80 19.72
CA LYS A 109 28.88 -8.95 20.56
C LYS A 109 29.27 -10.42 20.70
N LYS A 110 30.58 -10.70 20.61
CA LYS A 110 31.12 -12.06 20.72
C LYS A 110 30.74 -12.77 22.02
N SER A 111 30.79 -12.09 23.16
CA SER A 111 30.45 -12.67 24.46
C SER A 111 28.96 -13.05 24.56
N GLU A 112 28.08 -12.26 23.97
CA GLU A 112 26.63 -12.54 23.90
C GLU A 112 26.35 -13.71 22.94
N ILE A 113 27.02 -13.73 21.78
CA ILE A 113 27.00 -14.85 20.81
C ILE A 113 27.45 -16.15 21.48
N ASP A 114 28.54 -16.10 22.24
CA ASP A 114 29.09 -17.25 22.94
C ASP A 114 28.16 -17.75 24.06
N PHE A 115 27.54 -16.83 24.79
CA PHE A 115 26.52 -17.19 25.76
C PHE A 115 25.31 -17.88 25.12
N ILE A 116 24.84 -17.39 23.97
CA ILE A 116 23.75 -18.05 23.21
C ILE A 116 24.21 -19.42 22.70
N GLY A 117 25.41 -19.50 22.11
CA GLY A 117 25.99 -20.72 21.54
C GLY A 117 26.15 -21.83 22.57
N LEU A 118 26.69 -21.51 23.75
CA LEU A 118 26.85 -22.47 24.85
C LEU A 118 25.49 -23.03 25.32
N ASN A 119 24.50 -22.16 25.54
CA ASN A 119 23.17 -22.60 25.96
C ASN A 119 22.44 -23.38 24.86
N THR A 120 22.74 -23.11 23.60
CA THR A 120 22.25 -23.88 22.45
C THR A 120 22.85 -25.29 22.45
N LEU A 121 24.16 -25.42 22.69
CA LEU A 121 24.86 -26.70 22.76
C LEU A 121 24.26 -27.62 23.85
N HIS A 122 23.88 -27.06 25.01
CA HIS A 122 23.24 -27.85 26.08
C HIS A 122 21.96 -28.58 25.66
N LEU A 123 21.20 -28.04 24.70
CA LEU A 123 19.99 -28.71 24.19
C LEU A 123 20.31 -29.96 23.36
N PHE A 124 21.55 -30.12 22.92
CA PHE A 124 22.03 -31.27 22.14
C PHE A 124 22.92 -32.20 22.97
N LYS A 125 22.86 -32.12 24.31
CA LYS A 125 23.61 -32.98 25.23
C LYS A 125 23.54 -34.46 24.82
N GLY A 126 24.70 -35.11 24.72
CA GLY A 126 24.81 -36.52 24.37
C GLY A 126 24.56 -36.86 22.89
N LYS A 127 24.36 -35.87 22.01
CA LYS A 127 24.31 -36.10 20.56
C LYS A 127 25.64 -35.79 19.90
N LYS A 128 26.03 -36.64 18.96
CA LYS A 128 27.12 -36.39 18.01
C LYS A 128 26.54 -35.87 16.70
N PHE A 129 27.13 -34.83 16.15
CA PHE A 129 26.71 -34.24 14.88
C PHE A 129 27.91 -33.72 14.09
N ASN A 130 27.81 -33.83 12.77
CA ASN A 130 28.84 -33.36 11.83
C ASN A 130 28.37 -32.14 11.02
N ASN A 131 27.09 -31.79 11.10
CA ASN A 131 26.52 -30.68 10.35
C ASN A 131 25.55 -29.87 11.23
N ILE A 132 25.61 -28.55 11.10
CA ILE A 132 24.71 -27.58 11.72
C ILE A 132 24.00 -26.83 10.61
N TYR A 133 22.70 -27.03 10.50
CA TYR A 133 21.83 -26.35 9.55
C TYR A 133 21.11 -25.17 10.23
N CYS A 134 21.31 -23.98 9.70
CA CYS A 134 20.72 -22.74 10.20
C CYS A 134 19.59 -22.28 9.28
N ASP A 135 18.49 -21.79 9.83
CA ASP A 135 17.37 -21.28 9.03
C ASP A 135 17.71 -20.01 8.24
N THR A 136 18.71 -19.27 8.67
CA THR A 136 19.14 -18.01 8.08
C THR A 136 20.65 -17.91 8.16
N LEU A 137 21.27 -17.27 7.15
CA LEU A 137 22.71 -17.03 7.15
C LEU A 137 23.17 -16.26 8.40
N SER A 138 22.32 -15.36 8.93
CA SER A 138 22.64 -14.51 10.07
C SER A 138 23.01 -15.28 11.34
N ILE A 139 22.44 -16.48 11.56
CA ILE A 139 22.68 -17.25 12.78
C ILE A 139 23.82 -18.27 12.65
N ASN A 140 24.51 -18.36 11.50
CA ASN A 140 25.68 -19.23 11.34
C ASN A 140 26.77 -18.93 12.37
N VAL A 141 26.87 -17.69 12.84
CA VAL A 141 27.79 -17.30 13.92
C VAL A 141 27.54 -18.05 15.23
N ILE A 142 26.30 -18.50 15.50
CA ILE A 142 25.98 -19.38 16.62
C ILE A 142 26.57 -20.77 16.36
N GLY A 143 26.40 -21.32 15.16
CA GLY A 143 27.02 -22.58 14.75
C GLY A 143 28.53 -22.56 14.91
N TYR A 144 29.20 -21.50 14.45
CA TYR A 144 30.65 -21.32 14.65
C TYR A 144 31.06 -21.18 16.12
N SER A 145 30.21 -20.53 16.94
CA SER A 145 30.45 -20.47 18.40
C SER A 145 30.37 -21.85 19.04
N ILE A 146 29.36 -22.66 18.67
CA ILE A 146 29.23 -24.05 19.12
C ILE A 146 30.48 -24.88 18.76
N ILE A 147 30.95 -24.77 17.52
CA ILE A 147 32.17 -25.47 17.06
C ILE A 147 33.38 -25.07 17.90
N ASN A 148 33.54 -23.78 18.18
CA ASN A 148 34.63 -23.30 19.01
C ASN A 148 34.59 -23.86 20.45
N TYR A 149 33.40 -24.07 21.01
CA TYR A 149 33.25 -24.72 22.32
C TYR A 149 33.57 -26.21 22.26
N ILE A 150 33.06 -26.93 21.26
CA ILE A 150 33.35 -28.37 21.07
C ILE A 150 34.85 -28.62 20.91
N LYS A 151 35.54 -27.83 20.08
CA LYS A 151 36.99 -27.93 19.87
C LYS A 151 37.82 -27.70 21.15
N ARG A 152 37.29 -26.96 22.13
CA ARG A 152 37.96 -26.75 23.43
C ARG A 152 37.89 -27.96 24.35
N PHE A 153 36.97 -28.89 24.12
CA PHE A 153 36.83 -30.15 24.87
C PHE A 153 37.47 -31.36 24.15
N ASN A 154 38.49 -31.12 23.31
CA ASN A 154 39.27 -32.12 22.57
C ASN A 154 38.54 -32.93 21.48
N ASP A 155 37.39 -32.46 21.00
CA ASP A 155 36.82 -33.01 19.76
C ASP A 155 37.38 -32.27 18.54
N SER A 156 38.14 -32.98 17.70
CA SER A 156 38.80 -32.46 16.50
C SER A 156 37.98 -32.63 15.23
N ASN A 157 36.72 -33.06 15.35
CA ASN A 157 35.83 -33.25 14.21
C ASN A 157 35.57 -31.94 13.45
N ASP A 158 35.64 -32.03 12.12
CA ASP A 158 35.21 -30.95 11.23
C ASP A 158 33.69 -30.96 11.12
N ILE A 159 33.06 -29.92 11.66
CA ILE A 159 31.61 -29.72 11.67
C ILE A 159 31.28 -28.65 10.62
N ASN A 160 30.40 -28.99 9.67
CA ASN A 160 29.94 -28.05 8.65
C ASN A 160 28.80 -27.17 9.17
N VAL A 161 28.76 -25.90 8.72
CA VAL A 161 27.67 -24.96 9.04
C VAL A 161 27.08 -24.40 7.76
N GLU A 162 25.79 -24.63 7.52
CA GLU A 162 25.11 -24.23 6.29
C GLU A 162 23.75 -23.57 6.57
N SER A 163 23.35 -22.60 5.74
CA SER A 163 21.99 -22.03 5.77
C SER A 163 21.06 -22.84 4.86
N PHE A 164 19.89 -23.24 5.35
CA PHE A 164 18.84 -23.87 4.55
C PHE A 164 17.76 -22.89 4.06
N LYS A 165 18.02 -21.59 4.15
CA LYS A 165 17.14 -20.54 3.60
C LYS A 165 15.69 -20.56 4.07
N SER A 166 15.48 -20.84 5.36
CA SER A 166 14.17 -20.92 6.01
C SER A 166 13.19 -21.78 5.22
N TYR A 167 12.12 -21.18 4.72
CA TYR A 167 11.10 -21.87 3.95
C TYR A 167 11.58 -22.25 2.54
N ASP A 168 12.36 -21.39 1.86
CA ASP A 168 12.71 -21.60 0.45
C ASP A 168 13.60 -22.83 0.22
N GLY A 169 14.50 -23.15 1.15
CA GLY A 169 15.29 -24.38 1.05
C GLY A 169 14.55 -25.62 1.53
N LEU A 170 13.67 -25.52 2.53
CA LEU A 170 12.87 -26.67 2.99
C LEU A 170 11.76 -27.08 1.99
N TYR A 171 11.18 -26.12 1.25
CA TYR A 171 10.17 -26.42 0.23
C TYR A 171 10.76 -27.02 -1.06
N ASN A 172 12.08 -26.94 -1.24
CA ASN A 172 12.73 -27.50 -2.42
C ASN A 172 12.88 -29.02 -2.26
N LYS A 173 12.13 -29.79 -3.07
CA LYS A 173 12.18 -31.27 -3.07
C LYS A 173 13.56 -31.85 -3.36
N ASN A 174 14.50 -31.04 -3.86
CA ASN A 174 15.87 -31.46 -4.15
C ASN A 174 16.84 -31.20 -2.98
N SER A 175 16.37 -30.62 -1.88
CA SER A 175 17.21 -30.38 -0.70
C SER A 175 17.49 -31.70 0.02
N THR A 176 18.76 -32.07 0.09
CA THR A 176 19.24 -33.24 0.83
C THR A 176 19.97 -32.78 2.08
N PHE A 177 19.50 -33.22 3.25
CA PHE A 177 20.20 -33.01 4.52
C PHE A 177 21.11 -34.20 4.82
N TYR A 178 22.32 -33.93 5.30
CA TYR A 178 23.24 -34.98 5.71
C TYR A 178 22.78 -35.69 7.00
N ASP A 179 23.21 -36.93 7.19
CA ASP A 179 23.03 -37.64 8.46
C ASP A 179 23.80 -36.95 9.60
N ASN A 180 23.40 -37.23 10.85
CA ASN A 180 24.00 -36.66 12.06
C ASN A 180 24.02 -35.12 12.04
N SER A 181 22.85 -34.53 11.82
CA SER A 181 22.70 -33.08 11.68
C SER A 181 21.83 -32.49 12.79
N ILE A 182 22.13 -31.25 13.17
CA ILE A 182 21.26 -30.44 14.03
C ILE A 182 20.75 -29.22 13.27
N PHE A 183 19.58 -28.73 13.66
CA PHE A 183 18.86 -27.65 13.00
C PHE A 183 18.60 -26.51 13.98
N LEU A 184 19.09 -25.32 13.65
CA LEU A 184 18.92 -24.10 14.41
C LEU A 184 17.89 -23.20 13.71
N ILE A 185 16.86 -22.82 14.45
CA ILE A 185 15.83 -21.88 13.99
C ILE A 185 16.01 -20.56 14.74
N SER A 186 16.16 -19.46 14.00
CA SER A 186 16.50 -18.14 14.52
C SER A 186 15.48 -17.60 15.52
N ALA A 187 14.21 -17.52 15.15
CA ALA A 187 13.13 -17.10 16.01
C ALA A 187 11.78 -17.62 15.52
N SER A 188 10.82 -17.80 16.44
CA SER A 188 9.49 -18.28 16.08
C SER A 188 8.41 -17.72 17.01
N THR A 189 7.26 -17.35 16.43
CA THR A 189 6.07 -16.90 17.17
C THR A 189 4.93 -17.92 17.24
N SER A 190 5.00 -18.95 16.39
CA SER A 190 3.92 -19.93 16.22
C SER A 190 4.40 -21.38 16.16
N GLY A 191 5.72 -21.60 15.97
CA GLY A 191 6.26 -22.94 15.81
C GLY A 191 6.10 -23.57 14.43
N GLY A 192 5.51 -22.86 13.46
CA GLY A 192 5.13 -23.43 12.17
C GLY A 192 6.26 -24.08 11.38
N LEU A 193 7.50 -23.57 11.47
CA LEU A 193 8.65 -24.18 10.80
C LEU A 193 8.99 -25.57 11.37
N ILE A 194 8.85 -25.77 12.68
CA ILE A 194 9.05 -27.08 13.33
C ILE A 194 7.97 -28.05 12.91
N GLU A 195 6.71 -27.62 12.93
CA GLU A 195 5.58 -28.44 12.47
C GLU A 195 5.75 -28.83 11.00
N TYR A 196 6.25 -27.90 10.17
CA TYR A 196 6.55 -28.15 8.77
C TYR A 196 7.64 -29.20 8.59
N ILE A 197 8.78 -29.06 9.29
CA ILE A 197 9.89 -30.02 9.25
C ILE A 197 9.38 -31.41 9.66
N LYS A 198 8.65 -31.51 10.78
CA LYS A 198 8.09 -32.79 11.23
C LYS A 198 7.16 -33.45 10.22
N SER A 199 6.39 -32.65 9.48
CA SER A 199 5.37 -33.16 8.56
C SER A 199 5.95 -33.58 7.21
N ASN A 200 7.04 -32.96 6.76
CA ASN A 200 7.60 -33.15 5.41
C ASN A 200 8.98 -33.82 5.39
N HIS A 201 9.70 -33.79 6.51
CA HIS A 201 11.02 -34.39 6.71
C HIS A 201 10.97 -35.30 7.94
N THR A 202 10.28 -36.43 7.81
CA THR A 202 10.09 -37.40 8.89
C THR A 202 11.40 -38.01 9.40
N GLU A 203 12.45 -37.91 8.61
CA GLU A 203 13.83 -38.29 8.95
C GLU A 203 14.47 -37.38 10.02
N ILE A 204 13.98 -36.14 10.19
CA ILE A 204 14.49 -35.19 11.18
C ILE A 204 13.73 -35.35 12.49
N LEU A 205 14.44 -35.72 13.55
CA LEU A 205 13.86 -35.92 14.87
C LEU A 205 13.68 -34.60 15.63
N SER A 206 12.68 -34.54 16.50
CA SER A 206 12.39 -33.32 17.28
C SER A 206 13.55 -32.87 18.18
N ASN A 207 14.37 -33.81 18.64
CA ASN A 207 15.55 -33.55 19.46
C ASN A 207 16.78 -33.11 18.64
N GLU A 208 16.65 -32.97 17.31
CA GLU A 208 17.66 -32.43 16.40
C GLU A 208 17.40 -30.96 16.08
N ILE A 209 16.24 -30.45 16.48
CA ILE A 209 15.83 -29.08 16.19
C ILE A 209 15.89 -28.27 17.47
N CYS A 210 16.35 -27.02 17.40
CA CYS A 210 16.14 -26.03 18.44
C CYS A 210 15.70 -24.68 17.87
N VAL A 211 14.99 -23.89 18.68
CA VAL A 211 14.65 -22.49 18.38
C VAL A 211 15.46 -21.60 19.30
N LEU A 212 16.22 -20.64 18.76
CA LEU A 212 17.01 -19.75 19.62
C LEU A 212 16.09 -18.85 20.46
N PHE A 213 15.06 -18.26 19.82
CA PHE A 213 14.13 -17.35 20.48
C PHE A 213 12.68 -17.67 20.17
N TYR A 214 11.87 -17.96 21.18
CA TYR A 214 10.46 -18.33 21.02
C TYR A 214 9.54 -17.38 21.78
N LEU A 215 8.50 -16.88 21.11
CA LEU A 215 7.43 -16.07 21.70
C LEU A 215 6.06 -16.70 21.40
N PRO A 216 5.38 -17.35 22.35
CA PRO A 216 4.21 -18.18 22.08
C PRO A 216 2.91 -17.39 21.84
N ILE A 217 2.78 -16.73 20.68
CA ILE A 217 1.62 -15.87 20.36
C ILE A 217 0.37 -16.68 19.98
N GLU A 218 0.51 -17.74 19.17
CA GLU A 218 -0.67 -18.44 18.61
C GLU A 218 -1.05 -19.71 19.38
N LYS A 219 -0.10 -20.62 19.58
CA LYS A 219 -0.27 -21.86 20.32
C LYS A 219 0.97 -22.12 21.15
N LYS A 220 0.77 -22.36 22.45
CA LYS A 220 1.82 -22.91 23.31
C LYS A 220 2.08 -24.35 22.87
N SER A 221 3.29 -24.62 22.42
CA SER A 221 3.75 -25.97 22.13
C SER A 221 4.77 -26.37 23.18
N GLU A 222 4.45 -27.39 23.98
CA GLU A 222 5.36 -27.91 25.02
C GLU A 222 6.68 -28.36 24.41
N VAL A 223 6.62 -29.04 23.26
CA VAL A 223 7.81 -29.49 22.53
C VAL A 223 8.70 -28.31 22.11
N ILE A 224 8.11 -27.19 21.69
CA ILE A 224 8.90 -26.02 21.29
C ILE A 224 9.47 -25.31 22.51
N ASN A 225 8.70 -25.22 23.60
CA ASN A 225 9.19 -24.66 24.86
C ASN A 225 10.38 -25.45 25.42
N GLU A 226 10.39 -26.77 25.28
CA GLU A 226 11.51 -27.62 25.71
C GLU A 226 12.72 -27.54 24.78
N ARG A 227 12.50 -27.19 23.51
CA ARG A 227 13.53 -27.06 22.48
C ARG A 227 13.89 -25.61 22.17
N ALA A 228 13.38 -24.65 22.93
CA ALA A 228 13.70 -23.24 22.81
C ALA A 228 14.87 -22.90 23.74
N VAL A 229 15.88 -22.21 23.22
CA VAL A 229 17.01 -21.72 24.02
C VAL A 229 16.54 -20.57 24.92
N CYS A 230 15.71 -19.68 24.40
CA CYS A 230 15.09 -18.57 25.14
C CYS A 230 13.58 -18.51 24.91
N ASN A 231 12.81 -18.49 26.00
CA ASN A 231 11.40 -18.10 26.00
C ASN A 231 11.31 -16.58 26.25
N LEU A 232 10.74 -15.87 25.29
CA LEU A 232 10.56 -14.43 25.30
C LEU A 232 9.22 -13.99 25.92
N GLU A 233 8.33 -14.91 26.32
CA GLU A 233 7.07 -14.56 27.00
C GLU A 233 7.36 -13.72 28.24
N LEU A 234 6.58 -12.65 28.46
CA LEU A 234 6.72 -11.79 29.62
C LEU A 234 6.59 -12.60 30.92
N ASN A 235 7.66 -12.60 31.71
CA ASN A 235 7.63 -13.06 33.09
C ASN A 235 7.33 -11.87 34.00
N THR A 236 6.11 -11.82 34.54
CA THR A 236 5.63 -10.74 35.41
C THR A 236 6.32 -10.73 36.78
N ASP A 237 6.72 -11.89 37.30
CA ASP A 237 7.32 -12.02 38.63
C ASP A 237 8.72 -11.41 38.70
N PHE A 238 9.46 -11.48 37.57
CA PHE A 238 10.85 -11.01 37.49
C PHE A 238 11.07 -9.83 36.53
N GLY A 239 10.00 -9.34 35.89
CA GLY A 239 9.97 -8.13 35.08
C GLY A 239 10.85 -8.19 33.83
N TYR A 240 10.82 -9.29 33.08
CA TYR A 240 11.57 -9.42 31.82
C TYR A 240 10.78 -10.19 30.77
N GLY A 241 11.11 -9.99 29.48
CA GLY A 241 10.43 -10.63 28.35
C GLY A 241 9.65 -9.61 27.52
N ILE A 242 8.76 -10.11 26.67
CA ILE A 242 8.02 -9.33 25.68
C ILE A 242 6.53 -9.62 25.84
N ASP A 243 5.73 -8.56 25.84
CA ASP A 243 4.27 -8.68 25.78
C ASP A 243 3.81 -9.38 24.50
N LEU A 244 2.83 -10.26 24.63
CA LEU A 244 2.20 -10.87 23.46
C LEU A 244 1.48 -9.80 22.65
N TYR A 245 1.71 -9.81 21.34
CA TYR A 245 1.09 -8.88 20.40
C TYR A 245 0.23 -9.61 19.37
N LYS A 246 -0.73 -8.89 18.80
CA LYS A 246 -1.67 -9.46 17.83
C LYS A 246 -1.00 -9.69 16.48
N ILE A 247 -1.24 -10.88 15.92
CA ILE A 247 -0.89 -11.23 14.54
C ILE A 247 -2.21 -11.46 13.79
N TYR A 248 -2.39 -10.75 12.69
CA TYR A 248 -3.58 -10.87 11.86
C TYR A 248 -3.38 -11.94 10.79
N LYS A 249 -4.43 -12.73 10.55
CA LYS A 249 -4.48 -13.69 9.42
C LYS A 249 -5.51 -13.22 8.39
N PRO A 250 -5.13 -12.39 7.39
CA PRO A 250 -6.06 -11.82 6.39
C PRO A 250 -6.98 -12.83 5.68
N LYS A 251 -6.59 -14.11 5.61
CA LYS A 251 -7.43 -15.20 5.08
C LYS A 251 -8.65 -15.51 5.94
N ASN A 252 -8.57 -15.27 7.25
CA ASN A 252 -9.57 -15.67 8.25
C ASN A 252 -10.22 -14.47 8.95
N GLU A 253 -9.50 -13.36 9.09
CA GLU A 253 -9.98 -12.14 9.74
C GLU A 253 -9.52 -10.90 8.98
N LYS A 254 -10.22 -9.78 9.15
CA LYS A 254 -9.77 -8.51 8.59
C LYS A 254 -8.57 -7.97 9.38
N CYS A 255 -7.56 -7.52 8.65
CA CYS A 255 -6.36 -6.93 9.25
C CYS A 255 -6.61 -5.46 9.59
N LEU A 256 -6.58 -5.12 10.89
CA LEU A 256 -6.77 -3.75 11.38
C LEU A 256 -5.79 -2.76 10.73
N TYR A 257 -4.54 -3.18 10.51
CA TYR A 257 -3.54 -2.32 9.86
C TYR A 257 -3.91 -2.02 8.40
N CYS A 258 -4.40 -3.01 7.65
CA CYS A 258 -4.86 -2.81 6.28
C CYS A 258 -6.10 -1.93 6.23
N GLU A 259 -7.05 -2.12 7.15
CA GLU A 259 -8.25 -1.27 7.27
C GLU A 259 -7.87 0.18 7.61
N ASN A 260 -6.80 0.37 8.38
CA ASN A 260 -6.25 1.69 8.71
C ASN A 260 -5.29 2.23 7.63
N ASN A 261 -5.27 1.69 6.41
CA ASN A 261 -4.40 2.14 5.31
C ASN A 261 -2.89 2.14 5.63
N SER A 262 -2.44 1.23 6.50
CA SER A 262 -1.01 0.99 6.73
C SER A 262 -0.41 0.23 5.54
N ALA A 263 0.75 0.68 5.05
CA ALA A 263 1.41 0.08 3.89
C ALA A 263 2.02 -1.29 4.26
N PRO A 264 1.68 -2.39 3.54
CA PRO A 264 2.25 -3.69 3.81
C PRO A 264 3.70 -3.79 3.30
N ILE A 265 4.65 -4.03 4.20
CA ILE A 265 6.05 -4.32 3.88
C ILE A 265 6.26 -5.82 3.91
N LYS A 266 6.55 -6.42 2.76
CA LYS A 266 6.85 -7.85 2.66
C LYS A 266 8.24 -8.12 3.20
N ILE A 267 8.33 -9.02 4.16
CA ILE A 267 9.59 -9.57 4.63
C ILE A 267 10.07 -10.57 3.58
N LEU A 268 11.25 -10.32 2.99
CA LEU A 268 11.83 -11.12 1.91
C LEU A 268 13.25 -11.60 2.25
N GLY A 269 13.57 -12.82 1.81
CA GLY A 269 14.92 -13.38 1.80
C GLY A 269 15.50 -13.80 3.16
N ASP A 270 16.72 -14.34 3.10
CA ASP A 270 17.47 -14.94 4.23
C ASP A 270 17.96 -13.96 5.29
N SER A 271 18.15 -12.69 4.91
CA SER A 271 18.72 -11.66 5.78
C SER A 271 17.67 -10.79 6.47
N PHE A 272 16.38 -10.99 6.15
CA PHE A 272 15.26 -10.20 6.67
C PHE A 272 15.59 -8.69 6.62
N SER A 273 16.19 -8.22 5.52
CA SER A 273 16.66 -6.83 5.39
C SER A 273 15.46 -5.90 5.29
N ILE A 274 15.43 -4.89 6.17
CA ILE A 274 14.50 -3.76 6.08
C ILE A 274 15.35 -2.55 5.83
N ASP A 275 15.39 -2.10 4.57
CA ASP A 275 15.77 -0.72 4.32
C ASP A 275 14.55 0.11 4.67
N GLU A 276 14.70 1.07 5.60
CA GLU A 276 13.67 2.08 5.81
C GLU A 276 13.37 2.73 4.46
N PRO A 277 12.09 2.86 4.07
CA PRO A 277 11.78 3.40 2.77
C PRO A 277 12.31 4.83 2.66
N ILE A 278 12.99 5.14 1.55
CA ILE A 278 13.41 6.49 1.22
C ILE A 278 12.15 7.33 1.05
N ILE A 279 11.99 8.33 1.91
CA ILE A 279 10.85 9.24 1.89
C ILE A 279 11.24 10.50 1.12
N ASN A 280 10.57 10.74 0.01
CA ASN A 280 10.73 11.94 -0.80
C ASN A 280 9.44 12.76 -0.77
N THR A 281 9.54 14.08 -0.81
CA THR A 281 8.40 14.96 -1.11
C THR A 281 8.48 15.47 -2.53
N LYS A 282 7.31 15.63 -3.17
CA LYS A 282 7.20 16.03 -4.57
C LYS A 282 6.24 17.21 -4.70
N ASN A 283 6.67 18.20 -5.48
CA ASN A 283 5.91 19.40 -5.78
C ASN A 283 5.20 19.29 -7.15
N ILE A 284 4.07 19.98 -7.31
CA ILE A 284 3.44 20.15 -8.63
C ILE A 284 4.27 21.16 -9.43
N SER A 285 5.04 20.65 -10.40
CA SER A 285 5.85 21.45 -11.31
C SER A 285 5.09 21.81 -12.59
N VAL A 286 5.56 22.84 -13.31
CA VAL A 286 4.95 23.29 -14.57
C VAL A 286 4.96 22.19 -15.64
N GLY A 287 5.91 21.25 -15.58
CA GLY A 287 6.01 20.12 -16.52
C GLY A 287 4.79 19.20 -16.51
N TYR A 288 4.07 19.10 -15.39
CA TYR A 288 2.86 18.29 -15.28
C TYR A 288 1.59 19.03 -15.74
N ILE A 289 1.64 20.36 -15.81
CA ILE A 289 0.55 21.22 -16.28
C ILE A 289 0.71 21.41 -17.80
N THR A 290 0.52 20.33 -18.55
CA THR A 290 0.75 20.32 -20.00
C THR A 290 -0.26 21.20 -20.75
N LYS A 291 0.17 21.81 -21.86
CA LYS A 291 -0.71 22.56 -22.75
C LYS A 291 -1.90 21.72 -23.24
N ASN A 292 -1.67 20.46 -23.61
CA ASN A 292 -2.73 19.53 -24.02
C ASN A 292 -3.84 19.38 -22.96
N LEU A 293 -3.48 19.28 -21.68
CA LEU A 293 -4.46 19.23 -20.60
C LEU A 293 -5.25 20.54 -20.49
N LYS A 294 -4.58 21.69 -20.56
CA LYS A 294 -5.24 23.00 -20.49
C LYS A 294 -6.24 23.17 -21.63
N ASP A 295 -5.80 22.89 -22.85
CA ASP A 295 -6.63 23.03 -24.05
C ASP A 295 -7.84 22.07 -24.00
N PHE A 296 -7.64 20.83 -23.53
CA PHE A 296 -8.72 19.88 -23.32
C PHE A 296 -9.76 20.38 -22.30
N VAL A 297 -9.31 20.90 -21.16
CA VAL A 297 -10.22 21.42 -20.12
C VAL A 297 -10.94 22.66 -20.61
N GLU A 298 -10.25 23.60 -21.26
CA GLU A 298 -10.86 24.79 -21.86
C GLU A 298 -11.96 24.44 -22.88
N GLN A 299 -11.75 23.37 -23.65
CA GLN A 299 -12.71 22.88 -24.62
C GLN A 299 -13.98 22.29 -23.99
N PHE A 300 -13.87 21.62 -22.83
CA PHE A 300 -14.98 20.83 -22.25
C PHE A 300 -15.49 21.31 -20.88
N LYS A 301 -14.91 22.39 -20.33
CA LYS A 301 -15.33 22.99 -19.06
C LYS A 301 -16.75 23.53 -19.09
N PHE A 302 -17.23 23.95 -17.94
CA PHE A 302 -18.52 24.60 -17.77
C PHE A 302 -18.76 25.77 -18.74
N GLN A 303 -19.95 25.79 -19.33
CA GLN A 303 -20.50 26.94 -20.05
C GLN A 303 -21.93 27.21 -19.55
N ASN A 304 -22.32 28.48 -19.36
CA ASN A 304 -23.57 28.86 -18.70
C ASN A 304 -24.83 28.17 -19.27
N GLU A 305 -24.92 28.03 -20.59
CA GLU A 305 -26.09 27.42 -21.26
C GLU A 305 -26.06 25.89 -21.28
N ILE A 306 -24.87 25.29 -21.11
CA ILE A 306 -24.64 23.87 -21.41
C ILE A 306 -24.34 23.05 -20.15
N GLY A 307 -23.86 23.68 -19.08
CA GLY A 307 -23.30 23.02 -17.92
C GLY A 307 -21.87 22.52 -18.17
N SER A 308 -21.32 21.74 -17.24
CA SER A 308 -20.01 21.08 -17.41
C SER A 308 -20.19 19.66 -17.94
N SER A 309 -19.31 19.28 -18.87
CA SER A 309 -19.20 17.90 -19.37
C SER A 309 -18.16 17.07 -18.60
N LEU A 310 -17.32 17.70 -17.77
CA LEU A 310 -16.34 17.05 -16.93
C LEU A 310 -16.95 16.86 -15.54
N LYS A 311 -17.40 15.65 -15.22
CA LYS A 311 -18.17 15.34 -14.02
C LYS A 311 -17.47 14.29 -13.15
N VAL A 312 -18.03 14.03 -11.97
CA VAL A 312 -17.50 13.03 -11.03
C VAL A 312 -18.55 12.03 -10.58
N SER A 313 -18.10 10.89 -10.06
CA SER A 313 -18.94 9.90 -9.37
C SER A 313 -20.07 9.30 -10.21
N PHE A 314 -19.83 9.00 -11.48
CA PHE A 314 -20.86 8.44 -12.35
C PHE A 314 -20.36 7.28 -13.20
N SER A 315 -21.29 6.43 -13.59
CA SER A 315 -21.10 5.35 -14.56
C SER A 315 -22.42 5.11 -15.27
N GLU A 316 -22.36 4.91 -16.58
CA GLU A 316 -23.51 4.43 -17.35
C GLU A 316 -23.96 3.05 -16.84
N ASN A 317 -25.27 2.77 -16.94
CA ASN A 317 -25.93 1.58 -16.37
C ASN A 317 -25.29 0.28 -16.88
N THR A 318 -24.28 -0.19 -16.16
CA THR A 318 -23.69 -1.51 -16.33
C THR A 318 -24.11 -2.38 -15.15
N ILE A 319 -24.22 -3.69 -15.39
CA ILE A 319 -24.61 -4.70 -14.40
C ILE A 319 -23.76 -4.61 -13.11
N SER A 320 -22.55 -4.04 -13.19
CA SER A 320 -21.72 -3.67 -12.04
C SER A 320 -21.92 -2.21 -11.61
N ARG A 321 -22.37 -1.98 -10.37
CA ARG A 321 -22.57 -0.66 -9.73
C ARG A 321 -21.28 0.20 -9.52
N LYS A 322 -20.22 0.00 -10.30
CA LYS A 322 -18.92 0.65 -10.12
C LYS A 322 -18.91 2.05 -10.74
N LYS A 323 -18.80 3.09 -9.92
CA LYS A 323 -18.79 4.48 -10.38
C LYS A 323 -17.38 4.93 -10.69
N TYR A 324 -17.18 5.65 -11.79
CA TYR A 324 -15.89 6.25 -12.08
C TYR A 324 -15.65 7.50 -11.21
N ASN A 325 -14.42 7.66 -10.75
CA ASN A 325 -14.01 8.87 -10.05
C ASN A 325 -14.14 10.11 -10.95
N LEU A 326 -13.66 10.00 -12.19
CA LEU A 326 -13.83 10.99 -13.25
C LEU A 326 -14.77 10.44 -14.33
N TYR A 327 -15.74 11.24 -14.73
CA TYR A 327 -16.70 10.95 -15.78
C TYR A 327 -16.70 12.07 -16.82
N ILE A 328 -16.71 11.72 -18.10
CA ILE A 328 -16.85 12.69 -19.19
C ILE A 328 -18.19 12.42 -19.84
N ASP A 329 -19.12 13.37 -19.69
CA ASP A 329 -20.47 13.30 -20.21
C ASP A 329 -20.48 13.60 -21.72
N TYR A 330 -20.01 12.63 -22.50
CA TYR A 330 -19.95 12.77 -23.95
C TYR A 330 -21.34 12.90 -24.59
N GLU A 331 -22.38 12.40 -23.93
CA GLU A 331 -23.75 12.62 -24.37
C GLU A 331 -24.10 14.12 -24.37
N ASN A 332 -23.70 14.87 -23.33
CA ASN A 332 -23.86 16.32 -23.30
C ASN A 332 -23.05 17.00 -24.42
N ILE A 333 -21.81 16.54 -24.66
CA ILE A 333 -20.93 17.07 -25.70
C ILE A 333 -21.57 16.92 -27.09
N ILE A 334 -21.96 15.70 -27.47
CA ILE A 334 -22.47 15.42 -28.81
C ILE A 334 -23.87 16.02 -29.04
N SER A 335 -24.72 16.06 -28.01
CA SER A 335 -26.07 16.65 -28.12
C SER A 335 -26.02 18.16 -28.34
N LYS A 336 -24.94 18.82 -27.90
CA LYS A 336 -24.72 20.27 -27.98
C LYS A 336 -23.45 20.60 -28.76
N ILE A 337 -23.13 19.77 -29.77
CA ILE A 337 -21.86 19.81 -30.51
C ILE A 337 -21.53 21.18 -31.10
N ASN A 338 -22.55 21.98 -31.47
CA ASN A 338 -22.38 23.33 -32.00
C ASN A 338 -21.72 24.30 -31.01
N SER A 339 -21.87 24.06 -29.70
CA SER A 339 -21.20 24.84 -28.65
C SER A 339 -19.74 24.43 -28.43
N PHE A 340 -19.34 23.27 -28.97
CA PHE A 340 -17.98 22.72 -28.89
C PHE A 340 -17.29 22.84 -30.25
N THR A 341 -17.18 24.06 -30.78
CA THR A 341 -16.76 24.33 -32.17
C THR A 341 -15.42 23.69 -32.57
N LEU A 342 -14.40 23.76 -31.71
CA LEU A 342 -13.10 23.12 -31.97
C LEU A 342 -13.22 21.59 -32.05
N HIS A 343 -13.99 20.98 -31.14
CA HIS A 343 -14.25 19.55 -31.16
C HIS A 343 -15.03 19.15 -32.41
N LYS A 344 -16.08 19.92 -32.75
CA LYS A 344 -16.93 19.71 -33.92
C LYS A 344 -16.11 19.72 -35.20
N ASN A 345 -15.31 20.76 -35.42
CA ASN A 345 -14.49 20.88 -36.62
C ASN A 345 -13.52 19.70 -36.77
N LYS A 346 -12.91 19.25 -35.66
CA LYS A 346 -12.01 18.10 -35.65
C LYS A 346 -12.76 16.78 -35.91
N LEU A 347 -13.91 16.60 -35.27
CA LEU A 347 -14.80 15.46 -35.44
C LEU A 347 -15.26 15.35 -36.91
N ASP A 348 -15.81 16.41 -37.48
CA ASP A 348 -16.31 16.46 -38.86
C ASP A 348 -15.17 16.17 -39.86
N SER A 349 -13.98 16.76 -39.63
CA SER A 349 -12.81 16.49 -40.47
C SER A 349 -12.39 15.02 -40.42
N TYR A 350 -12.43 14.40 -39.24
CA TYR A 350 -12.03 12.99 -39.08
C TYR A 350 -13.09 12.03 -39.62
N ILE A 351 -14.37 12.38 -39.52
CA ILE A 351 -15.47 11.66 -40.19
C ILE A 351 -15.20 11.61 -41.70
N GLN A 352 -14.95 12.78 -42.32
CA GLN A 352 -14.68 12.87 -43.76
C GLN A 352 -13.40 12.14 -44.17
N GLN A 353 -12.36 12.17 -43.33
CA GLN A 353 -11.06 11.59 -43.66
C GLN A 353 -11.02 10.05 -43.51
N TYR A 354 -11.64 9.51 -42.45
CA TYR A 354 -11.38 8.12 -42.04
C TYR A 354 -12.55 7.17 -42.25
N ILE A 355 -13.75 7.65 -42.56
CA ILE A 355 -14.92 6.79 -42.76
C ILE A 355 -15.07 6.47 -44.26
N PRO A 356 -14.84 5.21 -44.67
CA PRO A 356 -14.93 4.84 -46.08
C PRO A 356 -16.39 4.66 -46.52
N ALA A 357 -16.64 4.88 -47.81
CA ALA A 357 -17.94 4.61 -48.43
C ALA A 357 -18.35 3.12 -48.41
N SER A 358 -17.39 2.21 -48.18
CA SER A 358 -17.60 0.76 -48.08
C SER A 358 -18.19 0.28 -46.75
N ILE A 359 -18.59 1.20 -45.87
CA ILE A 359 -19.14 0.86 -44.56
C ILE A 359 -20.45 0.07 -44.68
N LYS A 360 -20.57 -1.01 -43.91
CA LYS A 360 -21.75 -1.88 -43.86
C LYS A 360 -22.48 -1.83 -42.54
N TYR A 361 -21.75 -1.67 -41.44
CA TYR A 361 -22.33 -1.55 -40.10
C TYR A 361 -21.63 -0.47 -39.29
N ILE A 362 -22.42 0.20 -38.44
CA ILE A 362 -21.90 1.00 -37.33
C ILE A 362 -22.22 0.25 -36.04
N VAL A 363 -21.20 -0.25 -35.36
CA VAL A 363 -21.33 -0.94 -34.07
C VAL A 363 -20.92 0.02 -32.97
N HIS A 364 -21.85 0.43 -32.12
CA HIS A 364 -21.55 1.35 -31.03
C HIS A 364 -21.38 0.63 -29.69
N LEU A 365 -20.53 1.15 -28.81
CA LEU A 365 -20.44 0.66 -27.44
C LEU A 365 -21.76 0.87 -26.69
N ASN A 366 -22.02 0.04 -25.67
CA ASN A 366 -23.26 0.05 -24.92
C ASN A 366 -23.36 1.25 -23.94
N ASP A 367 -23.43 2.46 -24.49
CA ASP A 367 -23.67 3.72 -23.79
C ASP A 367 -24.40 4.73 -24.69
N LYS A 368 -25.15 5.65 -24.06
CA LYS A 368 -25.96 6.65 -24.79
C LYS A 368 -25.10 7.61 -25.61
N GLY A 369 -23.90 7.95 -25.15
CA GLY A 369 -22.97 8.81 -25.88
C GLY A 369 -22.52 8.18 -27.21
N SER A 370 -22.17 6.89 -27.20
CA SER A 370 -21.70 6.15 -28.38
C SER A 370 -22.82 5.99 -29.40
N LYS A 371 -24.05 5.77 -28.94
CA LYS A 371 -25.24 5.76 -29.80
C LYS A 371 -25.43 7.10 -30.51
N LYS A 372 -25.47 8.22 -29.77
CA LYS A 372 -25.64 9.55 -30.38
C LYS A 372 -24.49 9.94 -31.30
N LEU A 373 -23.26 9.55 -30.98
CA LEU A 373 -22.11 9.76 -31.87
C LEU A 373 -22.28 8.98 -33.18
N SER A 374 -22.81 7.75 -33.11
CA SER A 374 -23.10 6.93 -34.30
C SER A 374 -24.19 7.54 -35.17
N GLU A 375 -25.25 8.06 -34.55
CA GLU A 375 -26.34 8.78 -35.22
C GLU A 375 -25.84 10.08 -35.88
N TYR A 376 -24.96 10.82 -35.20
CA TYR A 376 -24.31 12.00 -35.76
C TYR A 376 -23.46 11.65 -36.98
N ILE A 377 -22.60 10.64 -36.86
CA ILE A 377 -21.77 10.14 -37.97
C ILE A 377 -22.63 9.74 -39.16
N LEU A 378 -23.71 8.98 -38.93
CA LEU A 378 -24.62 8.54 -39.97
C LEU A 378 -25.22 9.73 -40.73
N ASN A 379 -25.63 10.78 -40.01
CA ASN A 379 -26.19 11.99 -40.62
C ASN A 379 -25.18 12.74 -41.50
N GLU A 380 -23.90 12.77 -41.11
CA GLU A 380 -22.84 13.45 -41.87
C GLU A 380 -22.40 12.69 -43.13
N ILE A 381 -22.47 11.34 -43.13
CA ILE A 381 -22.03 10.51 -44.26
C ILE A 381 -23.15 10.10 -45.22
N LYS A 382 -24.41 10.46 -44.90
CA LYS A 382 -25.61 9.98 -45.59
C LYS A 382 -25.63 10.23 -47.10
N ASP A 383 -24.96 11.29 -47.55
CA ASP A 383 -24.92 11.69 -48.96
C ASP A 383 -23.89 10.90 -49.78
N TYR A 384 -22.96 10.20 -49.12
CA TYR A 384 -21.85 9.47 -49.74
C TYR A 384 -21.93 7.95 -49.57
N VAL A 385 -22.90 7.45 -48.77
CA VAL A 385 -23.04 6.04 -48.42
C VAL A 385 -24.44 5.55 -48.79
N ASN A 386 -24.57 4.31 -49.25
CA ASN A 386 -25.87 3.69 -49.50
C ASN A 386 -26.60 3.38 -48.18
N LEU A 387 -27.45 4.30 -47.73
CA LEU A 387 -28.21 4.19 -46.48
C LEU A 387 -29.13 2.98 -46.38
N LYS A 388 -29.58 2.42 -47.51
CA LYS A 388 -30.51 1.28 -47.51
C LYS A 388 -29.92 0.01 -46.92
N GLU A 389 -28.58 -0.08 -46.83
CA GLU A 389 -27.86 -1.25 -46.33
C GLU A 389 -27.16 -1.02 -44.99
N LEU A 390 -27.12 0.22 -44.48
CA LEU A 390 -26.34 0.58 -43.30
C LEU A 390 -27.16 0.45 -42.02
N ILE A 391 -26.72 -0.40 -41.09
CA ILE A 391 -27.41 -0.66 -39.82
C ILE A 391 -26.52 -0.21 -38.65
N ILE A 392 -27.13 0.52 -37.70
CA ILE A 392 -26.52 0.84 -36.41
C ILE A 392 -26.86 -0.28 -35.41
N ILE A 393 -25.85 -0.88 -34.79
CA ILE A 393 -25.98 -2.02 -33.89
C ILE A 393 -25.38 -1.68 -32.53
N ASN A 394 -26.11 -1.96 -31.44
CA ASN A 394 -25.52 -1.91 -30.11
C ASN A 394 -24.61 -3.12 -29.90
N GLN A 395 -23.41 -2.91 -29.37
CA GLN A 395 -22.48 -3.98 -28.99
C GLN A 395 -23.16 -5.12 -28.20
N SER A 396 -24.09 -4.83 -27.30
CA SER A 396 -24.75 -5.86 -26.48
C SER A 396 -25.71 -6.75 -27.28
N GLU A 397 -26.16 -6.29 -28.44
CA GLU A 397 -27.13 -6.97 -29.31
C GLU A 397 -26.45 -7.71 -30.46
N LEU A 398 -25.11 -7.67 -30.56
CA LEU A 398 -24.35 -8.23 -31.70
C LEU A 398 -24.70 -9.68 -32.03
N SER A 399 -24.98 -10.51 -31.02
CA SER A 399 -25.35 -11.92 -31.20
C SER A 399 -26.73 -12.11 -31.83
N GLU A 400 -27.59 -11.09 -31.80
CA GLU A 400 -28.93 -11.11 -32.39
C GLU A 400 -28.87 -10.80 -33.90
N TYR A 401 -27.76 -10.22 -34.37
CA TYR A 401 -27.52 -9.92 -35.79
C TYR A 401 -26.69 -11.05 -36.44
N ASN A 402 -27.27 -11.70 -37.45
CA ASN A 402 -26.55 -12.66 -38.29
C ASN A 402 -25.66 -11.91 -39.30
N ILE A 403 -24.51 -11.41 -38.85
CA ILE A 403 -23.51 -10.79 -39.73
C ILE A 403 -22.77 -11.90 -40.49
N ASP A 404 -22.81 -11.88 -41.82
CA ASP A 404 -22.09 -12.83 -42.67
C ASP A 404 -20.57 -12.66 -42.52
N GLU A 405 -19.87 -13.75 -42.18
CA GLU A 405 -18.40 -13.80 -42.06
C GLU A 405 -17.69 -13.50 -43.38
N ASN A 406 -18.36 -13.73 -44.52
CA ASN A 406 -17.84 -13.47 -45.86
C ASN A 406 -18.13 -12.05 -46.37
N LEU A 407 -18.78 -11.20 -45.57
CA LEU A 407 -19.13 -9.85 -45.99
C LEU A 407 -17.88 -9.02 -46.31
N ILE A 408 -17.90 -8.40 -47.50
CA ILE A 408 -16.83 -7.50 -47.96
C ILE A 408 -17.20 -6.06 -47.60
N GLY A 409 -16.29 -5.36 -46.92
CA GLY A 409 -16.46 -3.95 -46.60
C GLY A 409 -15.79 -3.56 -45.30
N SER A 410 -16.41 -2.63 -44.57
CA SER A 410 -15.88 -2.14 -43.29
C SER A 410 -16.97 -2.01 -42.22
N ILE A 411 -16.57 -2.26 -40.97
CA ILE A 411 -17.38 -2.00 -39.77
C ILE A 411 -16.75 -0.84 -39.02
N LEU A 412 -17.57 0.16 -38.71
CA LEU A 412 -17.18 1.26 -37.85
C LEU A 412 -17.56 0.92 -36.40
N ILE A 413 -16.57 0.76 -35.55
CA ILE A 413 -16.74 0.56 -34.12
C ILE A 413 -16.68 1.93 -33.43
N VAL A 414 -17.80 2.41 -32.91
CA VAL A 414 -17.93 3.76 -32.34
C VAL A 414 -17.93 3.71 -30.82
N GLY A 415 -17.00 4.44 -30.20
CA GLY A 415 -16.93 4.62 -28.75
C GLY A 415 -16.87 6.09 -28.37
N SER A 416 -17.80 6.57 -27.54
CA SER A 416 -17.86 7.96 -27.09
C SER A 416 -16.67 8.32 -26.19
N CYS A 417 -16.45 7.55 -25.14
CA CYS A 417 -15.38 7.76 -24.17
C CYS A 417 -14.87 6.41 -23.63
N ILE A 418 -13.57 6.13 -23.83
CA ILE A 418 -12.97 4.84 -23.42
C ILE A 418 -11.93 5.03 -22.31
N SER A 419 -11.88 4.09 -21.37
CA SER A 419 -10.93 4.11 -20.25
C SER A 419 -9.81 3.08 -20.38
N ASN A 420 -10.14 1.80 -20.54
CA ASN A 420 -9.19 0.69 -20.63
C ASN A 420 -9.26 -0.10 -21.94
N GLY A 421 -10.21 0.23 -22.82
CA GLY A 421 -10.38 -0.42 -24.11
C GLY A 421 -10.85 -1.89 -24.07
N LYS A 422 -11.29 -2.42 -22.92
CA LYS A 422 -11.74 -3.83 -22.81
C LYS A 422 -12.85 -4.18 -23.79
N ASN A 423 -13.83 -3.29 -23.97
CA ASN A 423 -14.92 -3.51 -24.92
C ASN A 423 -14.43 -3.50 -26.37
N LEU A 424 -13.43 -2.66 -26.70
CA LEU A 424 -12.81 -2.65 -28.03
C LEU A 424 -12.04 -3.95 -28.31
N LEU A 425 -11.30 -4.44 -27.31
CA LEU A 425 -10.59 -5.72 -27.39
C LEU A 425 -11.58 -6.90 -27.51
N TYR A 426 -12.73 -6.84 -26.84
CA TYR A 426 -13.80 -7.82 -27.03
C TYR A 426 -14.31 -7.82 -28.48
N LEU A 427 -14.60 -6.65 -29.04
CA LEU A 427 -15.04 -6.51 -30.44
C LEU A 427 -13.97 -6.98 -31.43
N SER A 428 -12.70 -6.67 -31.17
CA SER A 428 -11.57 -7.19 -31.95
C SER A 428 -11.54 -8.72 -31.98
N ARG A 429 -11.83 -9.37 -30.85
CA ARG A 429 -11.91 -10.84 -30.76
C ARG A 429 -13.14 -11.39 -31.47
N TYR A 430 -14.29 -10.73 -31.31
CA TYR A 430 -15.55 -11.13 -31.95
C TYR A 430 -15.41 -11.15 -33.48
N PHE A 431 -14.86 -10.08 -34.06
CA PHE A 431 -14.70 -9.96 -35.51
C PHE A 431 -13.45 -10.65 -36.08
N ARG A 432 -12.74 -11.46 -35.28
CA ARG A 432 -11.46 -12.06 -35.70
C ARG A 432 -11.60 -13.01 -36.90
N ASN A 433 -12.73 -13.67 -37.04
CA ASN A 433 -13.00 -14.63 -38.12
C ASN A 433 -13.53 -13.96 -39.40
N PHE A 434 -13.77 -12.64 -39.38
CA PHE A 434 -14.33 -11.91 -40.52
C PHE A 434 -13.19 -11.42 -41.43
N GLU A 435 -12.62 -12.32 -42.24
CA GLU A 435 -11.38 -12.05 -42.99
C GLU A 435 -11.50 -10.93 -44.03
N LYS A 436 -12.71 -10.74 -44.59
CA LYS A 436 -12.98 -9.78 -45.68
C LYS A 436 -13.49 -8.43 -45.20
N ILE A 437 -13.71 -8.27 -43.89
CA ILE A 437 -14.19 -7.02 -43.29
C ILE A 437 -13.06 -6.27 -42.60
N ARG A 438 -13.05 -4.95 -42.74
CA ARG A 438 -12.07 -4.09 -42.07
C ARG A 438 -12.71 -3.37 -40.89
N LEU A 439 -12.05 -3.45 -39.74
CA LEU A 439 -12.49 -2.77 -38.53
C LEU A 439 -11.89 -1.36 -38.49
N ILE A 440 -12.76 -0.39 -38.20
CA ILE A 440 -12.37 1.01 -38.01
C ILE A 440 -12.88 1.42 -36.64
N TYR A 441 -11.97 1.62 -35.71
CA TYR A 441 -12.28 2.10 -34.37
C TYR A 441 -12.32 3.61 -34.38
N PHE A 442 -13.47 4.19 -34.10
CA PHE A 442 -13.70 5.63 -34.10
C PHE A 442 -14.12 6.08 -32.71
N ILE A 443 -13.19 6.72 -32.01
CA ILE A 443 -13.28 7.03 -30.59
C ILE A 443 -13.40 8.53 -30.39
N GLY A 444 -14.46 9.00 -29.72
CA GLY A 444 -14.63 10.40 -29.37
C GLY A 444 -13.52 10.87 -28.43
N ILE A 445 -13.43 10.29 -27.23
CA ILE A 445 -12.42 10.64 -26.23
C ILE A 445 -11.73 9.38 -25.71
N ASN A 446 -10.40 9.33 -25.84
CA ASN A 446 -9.57 8.33 -25.22
C ASN A 446 -9.01 8.85 -23.89
N ARG A 447 -9.38 8.22 -22.76
CA ARG A 447 -8.98 8.64 -21.41
C ARG A 447 -8.15 7.59 -20.64
N THR A 448 -7.29 6.86 -21.33
CA THR A 448 -6.40 5.86 -20.70
C THR A 448 -5.54 6.43 -19.57
N SER A 449 -5.06 5.58 -18.65
CA SER A 449 -4.34 6.09 -17.47
C SER A 449 -2.92 6.59 -17.75
N SER A 450 -2.32 6.20 -18.87
CA SER A 450 -0.97 6.61 -19.26
C SER A 450 -0.77 6.46 -20.76
N LYS A 451 0.21 7.21 -21.30
CA LYS A 451 0.61 7.11 -22.72
C LYS A 451 1.00 5.69 -23.12
N GLN A 452 1.69 4.97 -22.24
CA GLN A 452 2.08 3.58 -22.47
C GLN A 452 0.85 2.68 -22.66
N LYS A 453 -0.17 2.80 -21.80
CA LYS A 453 -1.40 2.01 -21.96
C LYS A 453 -2.18 2.40 -23.21
N THR A 454 -2.16 3.68 -23.61
CA THR A 454 -2.70 4.10 -24.90
C THR A 454 -2.02 3.36 -26.05
N GLN A 455 -0.68 3.32 -26.05
CA GLN A 455 0.10 2.66 -27.08
C GLN A 455 -0.15 1.14 -27.08
N GLU A 456 -0.14 0.49 -25.92
CA GLU A 456 -0.46 -0.93 -25.78
C GLU A 456 -1.85 -1.25 -26.33
N LEU A 457 -2.87 -0.44 -26.02
CA LEU A 457 -4.22 -0.62 -26.54
C LEU A 457 -4.24 -0.50 -28.07
N LYS A 458 -3.62 0.53 -28.63
CA LYS A 458 -3.54 0.74 -30.08
C LYS A 458 -2.85 -0.43 -30.77
N THR A 459 -1.69 -0.86 -30.28
CA THR A 459 -0.95 -1.99 -30.84
C THR A 459 -1.78 -3.28 -30.82
N ASN A 460 -2.43 -3.58 -29.69
CA ASN A 460 -3.26 -4.78 -29.55
C ASN A 460 -4.46 -4.80 -30.49
N ILE A 461 -5.04 -3.64 -30.80
CA ILE A 461 -6.20 -3.53 -31.69
C ILE A 461 -5.80 -3.53 -33.17
N LYS A 462 -4.70 -2.83 -33.50
CA LYS A 462 -4.29 -2.62 -34.89
C LYS A 462 -3.50 -3.78 -35.49
N TYR A 463 -2.85 -4.61 -34.67
CA TYR A 463 -2.03 -5.71 -35.16
C TYR A 463 -2.87 -6.91 -35.63
N GLY A 464 -2.58 -7.42 -36.82
CA GLY A 464 -3.26 -8.59 -37.38
C GLY A 464 -2.54 -9.18 -38.59
N LEU A 465 -3.29 -9.79 -39.51
CA LEU A 465 -2.76 -10.51 -40.68
C LEU A 465 -1.82 -9.65 -41.53
N TYR A 466 -2.14 -8.36 -41.70
CA TYR A 466 -1.36 -7.40 -42.49
C TYR A 466 -0.41 -6.54 -41.63
N GLY A 467 -0.04 -7.01 -40.44
CA GLY A 467 0.86 -6.32 -39.53
C GLY A 467 0.16 -5.23 -38.71
N PRO A 468 0.88 -4.15 -38.33
CA PRO A 468 0.42 -3.14 -37.34
C PRO A 468 -0.67 -2.19 -37.84
N GLU A 469 -1.08 -2.26 -39.10
CA GLU A 469 -2.12 -1.43 -39.71
C GLU A 469 -3.28 -2.30 -40.24
N ASN A 470 -3.52 -3.47 -39.65
CA ASN A 470 -4.60 -4.37 -40.04
C ASN A 470 -5.99 -3.77 -39.79
N SER A 471 -6.12 -2.92 -38.76
CA SER A 471 -7.32 -2.14 -38.46
C SER A 471 -6.97 -0.66 -38.25
N THR A 472 -7.93 0.21 -38.51
CA THR A 472 -7.78 1.66 -38.33
C THR A 472 -8.21 2.04 -36.92
N TYR A 473 -7.42 2.85 -36.23
CA TYR A 473 -7.77 3.38 -34.91
C TYR A 473 -7.69 4.90 -34.92
N VAL A 474 -8.85 5.55 -34.77
CA VAL A 474 -9.04 7.00 -34.80
C VAL A 474 -9.53 7.45 -33.43
N GLU A 475 -8.84 8.42 -32.83
CA GLU A 475 -9.27 9.09 -31.61
C GLU A 475 -9.40 10.60 -31.88
N ILE A 476 -10.56 11.19 -31.56
CA ILE A 476 -10.74 12.64 -31.74
C ILE A 476 -9.95 13.37 -30.66
N GLU A 477 -10.17 13.05 -29.39
CA GLU A 477 -9.38 13.61 -28.28
C GLU A 477 -8.69 12.53 -27.46
N ASN A 478 -7.58 12.91 -26.84
CA ASN A 478 -6.80 12.02 -25.98
C ASN A 478 -6.29 12.75 -24.74
N ILE A 479 -6.58 12.18 -23.57
CA ILE A 479 -6.18 12.69 -22.27
C ILE A 479 -5.78 11.54 -21.33
N ASN A 480 -4.82 11.77 -20.43
CA ASN A 480 -4.43 10.75 -19.45
C ASN A 480 -5.14 10.97 -18.12
N CYS A 481 -6.07 10.07 -17.77
CA CYS A 481 -6.89 10.19 -16.56
C CYS A 481 -6.77 8.97 -15.64
N ASP A 482 -6.92 9.19 -14.34
CA ASP A 482 -7.13 8.06 -13.43
C ASP A 482 -8.44 7.33 -13.78
N ASN A 483 -8.37 5.99 -13.82
CA ASN A 483 -9.47 5.11 -14.21
C ASN A 483 -10.07 4.38 -13.00
N SER A 484 -9.81 4.86 -11.79
CA SER A 484 -10.39 4.34 -10.56
C SER A 484 -11.92 4.30 -10.63
N ASN A 485 -12.46 3.13 -10.31
CA ASN A 485 -13.91 2.86 -10.32
C ASN A 485 -14.38 2.03 -9.12
N THR A 486 -13.54 1.96 -8.08
CA THR A 486 -13.80 1.26 -6.82
C THR A 486 -13.22 2.10 -5.71
N GLN A 487 -13.98 2.29 -4.62
CA GLN A 487 -13.55 3.11 -3.49
C GLN A 487 -13.17 4.52 -3.95
N THR A 488 -14.01 5.13 -4.79
CA THR A 488 -13.83 6.52 -5.19
C THR A 488 -13.97 7.45 -3.98
N SER A 489 -13.44 8.66 -4.05
CA SER A 489 -13.51 9.62 -2.93
C SER A 489 -14.93 9.91 -2.47
N TRP A 490 -15.91 9.79 -3.38
CA TRP A 490 -17.33 10.00 -3.09
C TRP A 490 -18.01 8.76 -2.52
N GLU A 491 -17.60 7.56 -2.94
CA GLU A 491 -18.05 6.31 -2.31
C GLU A 491 -17.51 6.18 -0.87
N ILE A 492 -16.24 6.54 -0.66
CA ILE A 492 -15.61 6.56 0.67
C ILE A 492 -16.34 7.56 1.56
N GLU A 493 -16.60 8.77 1.08
CA GLU A 493 -17.37 9.78 1.82
C GLU A 493 -18.77 9.29 2.15
N LEU A 494 -19.51 8.75 1.18
CA LEU A 494 -20.86 8.27 1.41
C LEU A 494 -20.91 7.19 2.48
N ASN A 495 -19.95 6.25 2.47
CA ASN A 495 -19.85 5.21 3.49
C ASN A 495 -19.47 5.79 4.85
N PHE A 496 -18.50 6.71 4.89
CA PHE A 496 -18.07 7.40 6.11
C PHE A 496 -19.22 8.16 6.78
N LEU A 497 -20.00 8.91 6.00
CA LEU A 497 -21.14 9.70 6.49
C LEU A 497 -22.28 8.79 6.98
N LYS A 498 -22.59 7.71 6.24
CA LYS A 498 -23.58 6.72 6.68
C LYS A 498 -23.18 6.03 7.97
N GLU A 499 -21.89 5.70 8.12
CA GLU A 499 -21.38 5.12 9.37
C GLU A 499 -21.54 6.09 10.54
N ILE A 500 -21.25 7.39 10.36
CA ILE A 500 -21.49 8.38 11.42
C ILE A 500 -22.97 8.38 11.80
N GLN A 501 -23.86 8.44 10.82
CA GLN A 501 -25.29 8.58 11.08
C GLN A 501 -25.93 7.34 11.72
N GLN A 502 -25.44 6.14 11.40
CA GLN A 502 -25.91 4.91 12.04
C GLN A 502 -25.53 4.81 13.52
N ASN A 503 -24.51 5.55 13.97
CA ASN A 503 -24.05 5.56 15.36
C ASN A 503 -24.68 6.68 16.19
N LEU A 504 -25.58 7.48 15.61
CA LEU A 504 -26.24 8.60 16.28
C LEU A 504 -27.72 8.27 16.48
N ASP A 505 -28.27 8.64 17.65
CA ASP A 505 -29.69 8.44 17.97
C ASP A 505 -30.59 9.33 17.09
N GLU A 506 -30.13 10.55 16.80
CA GLU A 506 -30.83 11.50 15.93
C GLU A 506 -30.00 11.85 14.68
N PRO A 507 -30.64 11.93 13.50
CA PRO A 507 -29.95 12.25 12.26
C PRO A 507 -29.53 13.73 12.21
N ILE A 508 -28.25 13.98 11.92
CA ILE A 508 -27.71 15.33 11.77
C ILE A 508 -28.02 15.88 10.36
N GLU A 509 -28.66 17.04 10.30
CA GLU A 509 -29.13 17.68 9.06
C GLU A 509 -27.99 17.88 8.04
N PHE A 510 -26.86 18.46 8.44
CA PHE A 510 -25.69 18.66 7.59
C PHE A 510 -25.19 17.35 6.93
N ILE A 511 -25.23 16.22 7.64
CA ILE A 511 -24.81 14.92 7.11
C ILE A 511 -25.84 14.41 6.09
N ASN A 512 -27.14 14.52 6.42
CA ASN A 512 -28.22 14.15 5.51
C ASN A 512 -28.17 14.94 4.21
N GLU A 513 -28.00 16.26 4.28
CA GLU A 513 -27.85 17.12 3.11
C GLU A 513 -26.69 16.63 2.23
N ARG A 514 -25.54 16.34 2.84
CA ARG A 514 -24.36 15.88 2.10
C ARG A 514 -24.56 14.51 1.46
N ILE A 515 -25.19 13.57 2.16
CA ILE A 515 -25.57 12.25 1.62
C ILE A 515 -26.52 12.42 0.44
N ASN A 516 -27.51 13.30 0.55
CA ASN A 516 -28.46 13.58 -0.53
C ASN A 516 -27.77 14.15 -1.76
N ILE A 517 -26.86 15.12 -1.59
CA ILE A 517 -26.04 15.70 -2.68
C ILE A 517 -25.26 14.59 -3.40
N ILE A 518 -24.56 13.71 -2.67
CA ILE A 518 -23.76 12.64 -3.28
C ILE A 518 -24.66 11.61 -3.98
N ASN A 519 -25.82 11.28 -3.42
CA ASN A 519 -26.79 10.38 -4.05
C ASN A 519 -27.37 10.99 -5.34
N LEU A 520 -27.57 12.31 -5.39
CA LEU A 520 -28.05 13.02 -6.59
C LEU A 520 -27.07 12.90 -7.76
N PHE A 521 -25.78 12.64 -7.54
CA PHE A 521 -24.83 12.40 -8.63
C PHE A 521 -25.21 11.19 -9.49
N ASN A 522 -25.97 10.24 -8.96
CA ASN A 522 -26.46 9.08 -9.72
C ASN A 522 -27.70 9.36 -10.57
N SER A 523 -28.33 10.52 -10.46
CA SER A 523 -29.57 10.77 -11.18
C SER A 523 -29.32 10.82 -12.69
N GLU A 524 -30.28 10.35 -13.49
CA GLU A 524 -30.20 10.43 -14.96
C GLU A 524 -30.20 11.87 -15.47
N LEU A 525 -30.63 12.83 -14.65
CA LEU A 525 -30.65 14.25 -14.97
C LEU A 525 -29.26 14.88 -14.81
N THR A 526 -28.59 14.61 -13.68
CA THR A 526 -27.29 15.22 -13.35
C THR A 526 -26.12 14.47 -14.00
N LYS A 527 -26.20 13.14 -14.13
CA LYS A 527 -25.15 12.26 -14.66
C LYS A 527 -23.76 12.55 -14.09
N GLY A 528 -23.68 12.63 -12.77
CA GLY A 528 -22.48 12.97 -12.02
C GLY A 528 -22.53 14.34 -11.37
N GLY A 529 -21.59 14.58 -10.45
CA GLY A 529 -21.45 15.86 -9.75
C GLY A 529 -20.65 16.88 -10.58
N SER A 530 -21.10 18.13 -10.58
CA SER A 530 -20.38 19.27 -11.19
C SER A 530 -19.99 20.33 -10.17
N ASN A 531 -20.96 20.79 -9.38
CA ASN A 531 -20.80 21.71 -8.26
C ASN A 531 -21.25 21.04 -6.96
N GLN A 532 -20.90 21.67 -5.83
CA GLN A 532 -21.11 21.11 -4.48
C GLN A 532 -20.46 19.72 -4.31
N ILE A 533 -19.35 19.46 -5.03
CA ILE A 533 -18.62 18.20 -4.91
C ILE A 533 -17.72 18.20 -3.67
N PHE A 534 -17.37 19.36 -3.12
CA PHE A 534 -16.60 19.50 -1.87
C PHE A 534 -17.48 19.93 -0.71
N PHE A 535 -16.98 19.79 0.52
CA PHE A 535 -17.55 20.48 1.68
C PHE A 535 -17.50 22.00 1.46
N LYS A 536 -18.56 22.67 1.90
CA LYS A 536 -18.63 24.14 1.96
C LYS A 536 -17.63 24.68 2.98
N ASN A 537 -17.27 25.95 2.90
CA ASN A 537 -16.37 26.58 3.88
C ASN A 537 -17.04 26.72 5.27
N TYR A 538 -16.31 27.30 6.23
CA TYR A 538 -16.82 27.54 7.59
C TYR A 538 -18.13 28.34 7.60
N ASN A 539 -18.25 29.33 6.72
CA ASN A 539 -19.39 30.23 6.54
C ASN A 539 -20.52 29.62 5.68
N ASN A 540 -20.44 28.33 5.33
CA ASN A 540 -21.41 27.59 4.52
C ASN A 540 -21.52 28.07 3.05
N GLU A 541 -20.46 28.67 2.53
CA GLU A 541 -20.33 29.08 1.13
C GLU A 541 -19.60 27.99 0.32
N GLN A 542 -19.89 27.93 -0.97
CA GLN A 542 -19.24 26.97 -1.86
C GLN A 542 -17.79 27.39 -2.13
N LEU A 543 -16.87 26.42 -2.21
CA LEU A 543 -15.48 26.69 -2.61
C LEU A 543 -15.44 27.11 -4.08
N GLU A 544 -14.80 28.25 -4.35
CA GLU A 544 -14.65 28.83 -5.68
C GLU A 544 -13.17 29.05 -6.00
N ILE A 545 -12.86 29.13 -7.30
CA ILE A 545 -11.50 29.39 -7.76
C ILE A 545 -11.28 30.88 -7.95
N ARG A 546 -10.12 31.37 -7.53
CA ARG A 546 -9.73 32.77 -7.72
C ARG A 546 -9.14 32.98 -9.11
N LYS A 547 -8.98 34.25 -9.49
CA LYS A 547 -8.25 34.64 -10.72
C LYS A 547 -6.76 34.31 -10.62
N ASN A 548 -6.07 34.29 -11.75
CA ASN A 548 -4.62 34.08 -11.90
C ASN A 548 -4.14 32.66 -11.53
N SER A 549 -4.97 31.64 -11.74
CA SER A 549 -4.60 30.25 -11.51
C SER A 549 -3.66 29.74 -12.61
N ALA A 550 -2.56 29.10 -12.19
CA ALA A 550 -1.57 28.53 -13.12
C ALA A 550 -2.11 27.35 -13.96
N PHE A 551 -3.26 26.79 -13.59
CA PHE A 551 -3.82 25.59 -14.23
C PHE A 551 -4.62 25.87 -15.51
N PHE A 552 -4.95 27.13 -15.80
CA PHE A 552 -5.76 27.52 -16.97
C PHE A 552 -4.95 28.37 -17.95
N ASN A 553 -5.51 28.63 -19.14
CA ASN A 553 -4.82 29.35 -20.21
C ASN A 553 -4.83 30.86 -20.01
N ASN A 554 -5.95 31.42 -19.53
CA ASN A 554 -6.14 32.84 -19.26
C ASN A 554 -7.08 33.02 -18.06
N ASN A 555 -7.58 34.23 -17.77
CA ASN A 555 -8.50 34.47 -16.64
C ASN A 555 -9.99 34.36 -17.02
N ASP A 556 -10.32 34.04 -18.27
CA ASP A 556 -11.71 34.00 -18.76
C ASP A 556 -12.49 32.80 -18.18
N TYR A 557 -11.79 31.84 -17.56
CA TYR A 557 -12.41 30.77 -16.78
C TYR A 557 -13.12 31.27 -15.52
N TYR A 558 -12.74 32.44 -14.99
CA TYR A 558 -13.31 32.93 -13.74
C TYR A 558 -14.82 33.13 -13.89
N ASN A 559 -15.62 32.61 -12.96
CA ASN A 559 -17.09 32.48 -13.02
C ASN A 559 -17.64 31.55 -14.13
N ASN A 560 -16.81 31.03 -15.02
CA ASN A 560 -17.18 30.11 -16.10
C ASN A 560 -16.50 28.75 -15.91
N ILE A 561 -16.52 28.26 -14.68
CA ILE A 561 -15.87 27.01 -14.29
C ILE A 561 -16.61 26.38 -13.11
N SER A 562 -16.76 25.07 -13.14
CA SER A 562 -17.36 24.28 -12.05
C SER A 562 -16.29 23.63 -11.18
N GLN A 563 -16.69 23.16 -9.99
CA GLN A 563 -15.78 22.45 -9.10
C GLN A 563 -15.21 21.17 -9.73
N SER A 564 -16.01 20.47 -10.52
CA SER A 564 -15.58 19.26 -11.21
C SER A 564 -14.55 19.53 -12.31
N ASP A 565 -14.57 20.69 -12.96
CA ASP A 565 -13.54 21.08 -13.95
C ASP A 565 -12.17 21.26 -13.28
N VAL A 566 -12.15 21.93 -12.11
CA VAL A 566 -10.94 22.10 -11.30
C VAL A 566 -10.45 20.74 -10.80
N TYR A 567 -11.36 19.93 -10.26
CA TYR A 567 -11.04 18.57 -9.80
C TYR A 567 -10.47 17.69 -10.91
N PHE A 568 -11.08 17.71 -12.10
CA PHE A 568 -10.64 16.97 -13.27
C PHE A 568 -9.21 17.36 -13.65
N THR A 569 -8.92 18.67 -13.68
CA THR A 569 -7.60 19.21 -13.99
C THR A 569 -6.55 18.72 -13.01
N ILE A 570 -6.79 18.86 -11.71
CA ILE A 570 -5.86 18.43 -10.65
C ILE A 570 -5.69 16.91 -10.65
N SER A 571 -6.77 16.15 -10.85
CA SER A 571 -6.71 14.69 -10.91
C SER A 571 -5.86 14.20 -12.08
N CYS A 572 -5.96 14.84 -13.25
CA CYS A 572 -5.09 14.54 -14.40
C CYS A 572 -3.62 14.90 -14.12
N ILE A 573 -3.35 16.02 -13.43
CA ILE A 573 -1.98 16.41 -13.04
C ILE A 573 -1.38 15.36 -12.10
N LEU A 574 -2.10 14.96 -11.05
CA LEU A 574 -1.63 13.92 -10.12
C LEU A 574 -1.49 12.56 -10.83
N ASN A 575 -2.37 12.24 -11.78
CA ASN A 575 -2.20 11.05 -12.62
C ASN A 575 -0.92 11.13 -13.47
N ASN A 576 -0.60 12.27 -14.06
CA ASN A 576 0.67 12.45 -14.79
C ASN A 576 1.87 12.28 -13.86
N MET A 577 1.82 12.84 -12.64
CA MET A 577 2.86 12.65 -11.63
C MET A 577 3.02 11.17 -11.25
N ARG A 578 1.94 10.40 -11.12
CA ARG A 578 2.01 8.96 -10.78
C ARG A 578 2.66 8.11 -11.87
N ASN A 579 2.65 8.59 -13.12
CA ASN A 579 3.26 7.91 -14.26
C ASN A 579 4.71 8.38 -14.52
N ASP A 580 5.23 9.36 -13.78
CA ASP A 580 6.63 9.77 -13.83
C ASP A 580 7.42 9.01 -12.76
N THR A 581 8.25 8.06 -13.22
CA THR A 581 9.06 7.17 -12.38
C THR A 581 10.26 7.85 -11.74
N GLU A 582 10.68 9.02 -12.23
CA GLU A 582 11.89 9.71 -11.78
C GLU A 582 11.55 10.85 -10.81
N ASN A 583 10.66 11.75 -11.24
CA ASN A 583 10.37 13.01 -10.56
C ASN A 583 8.94 13.11 -10.05
N GLY A 584 8.17 12.04 -10.18
CA GLY A 584 6.74 12.00 -9.88
C GLY A 584 6.36 11.37 -8.54
N LEU A 585 5.07 11.04 -8.45
CA LEU A 585 4.44 10.34 -7.32
C LEU A 585 4.42 8.81 -7.52
N PHE A 586 5.30 8.28 -8.37
CA PHE A 586 5.44 6.85 -8.56
C PHE A 586 5.87 6.16 -7.26
N GLN A 587 5.17 5.12 -6.83
CA GLN A 587 5.46 4.43 -5.57
C GLN A 587 6.26 3.14 -5.83
N SER A 588 7.22 2.83 -4.96
CA SER A 588 7.90 1.52 -4.96
C SER A 588 7.94 0.93 -3.55
N ASN A 589 8.57 -0.25 -3.41
CA ASN A 589 8.78 -0.88 -2.10
C ASN A 589 9.81 -0.12 -1.26
N PHE A 590 10.82 0.46 -1.90
CA PHE A 590 11.94 1.13 -1.24
C PHE A 590 11.82 2.64 -1.21
N VAL A 591 10.96 3.22 -2.05
CA VAL A 591 10.79 4.68 -2.16
C VAL A 591 9.31 5.01 -2.00
N LYS A 592 9.02 5.91 -1.07
CA LYS A 592 7.69 6.50 -0.86
C LYS A 592 7.73 7.97 -1.23
N ASN A 593 6.94 8.35 -2.23
CA ASN A 593 6.84 9.72 -2.70
C ASN A 593 5.57 10.36 -2.13
N LEU A 594 5.74 11.34 -1.23
CA LEU A 594 4.67 12.12 -0.63
C LEU A 594 4.45 13.41 -1.41
N ILE A 595 3.23 13.93 -1.38
CA ILE A 595 2.95 15.31 -1.79
C ILE A 595 3.65 16.24 -0.78
N ASP A 596 4.38 17.23 -1.26
CA ASP A 596 5.00 18.22 -0.37
C ASP A 596 3.92 19.04 0.36
N PRO A 597 3.91 19.12 1.71
CA PRO A 597 2.96 19.96 2.44
C PRO A 597 2.92 21.41 1.94
N PHE A 598 4.04 21.96 1.47
CA PHE A 598 4.13 23.32 0.97
C PHE A 598 3.20 23.59 -0.23
N ILE A 599 2.78 22.57 -0.98
CA ILE A 599 1.78 22.68 -2.05
C ILE A 599 0.50 23.34 -1.52
N PHE A 600 0.05 22.99 -0.32
CA PHE A 600 -1.19 23.54 0.25
C PHE A 600 -1.05 25.01 0.67
N ASN A 601 0.18 25.48 0.92
CA ASN A 601 0.43 26.91 1.14
C ASN A 601 0.58 27.66 -0.19
N ARG A 602 1.22 27.03 -1.19
CA ARG A 602 1.45 27.61 -2.52
C ARG A 602 0.15 27.80 -3.30
N PHE A 603 -0.74 26.81 -3.26
CA PHE A 603 -2.08 26.89 -3.85
C PHE A 603 -3.08 27.18 -2.74
N ASN A 604 -3.31 28.48 -2.49
CA ASN A 604 -4.14 28.96 -1.39
C ASN A 604 -5.64 28.98 -1.72
N ASP A 605 -6.03 28.60 -2.93
CA ASP A 605 -7.43 28.35 -3.29
C ASP A 605 -7.93 27.04 -2.67
N GLY A 606 -8.94 27.13 -1.83
CA GLY A 606 -9.52 26.00 -1.12
C GLY A 606 -10.11 24.95 -2.05
N ILE A 607 -10.65 25.35 -3.19
CA ILE A 607 -11.11 24.43 -4.25
C ILE A 607 -9.95 23.59 -4.83
N ILE A 608 -8.74 24.16 -4.96
CA ILE A 608 -7.54 23.44 -5.42
C ILE A 608 -7.03 22.54 -4.30
N GLN A 609 -6.95 23.03 -3.07
CA GLN A 609 -6.56 22.22 -1.90
C GLN A 609 -7.48 21.00 -1.74
N ALA A 610 -8.80 21.22 -1.78
CA ALA A 610 -9.82 20.16 -1.75
C ALA A 610 -9.65 19.18 -2.92
N SER A 611 -9.40 19.70 -4.13
CA SER A 611 -9.16 18.86 -5.30
C SER A 611 -7.94 17.96 -5.13
N ILE A 612 -6.83 18.48 -4.59
CA ILE A 612 -5.63 17.71 -4.29
C ILE A 612 -5.96 16.63 -3.25
N LEU A 613 -6.52 17.01 -2.10
CA LEU A 613 -6.90 16.08 -1.04
C LEU A 613 -7.78 14.93 -1.55
N ARG A 614 -8.79 15.23 -2.37
CA ARG A 614 -9.72 14.24 -2.94
C ARG A 614 -9.08 13.41 -4.05
N ALA A 615 -8.18 13.96 -4.87
CA ALA A 615 -7.57 13.22 -5.97
C ALA A 615 -6.33 12.41 -5.57
N SER A 616 -5.67 12.73 -4.44
CA SER A 616 -4.51 11.98 -3.93
C SER A 616 -4.85 10.54 -3.55
N LYS A 617 -3.85 9.67 -3.49
CA LYS A 617 -3.95 8.34 -2.87
C LYS A 617 -3.57 8.42 -1.38
N PRO A 618 -4.04 7.50 -0.52
CA PRO A 618 -3.65 7.49 0.90
C PRO A 618 -2.13 7.48 1.12
N GLU A 619 -1.39 6.72 0.31
CA GLU A 619 0.07 6.66 0.38
C GLU A 619 0.77 7.99 0.08
N GLU A 620 0.14 8.87 -0.72
CA GLU A 620 0.70 10.17 -1.14
C GLU A 620 0.51 11.26 -0.06
N LEU A 621 -0.38 11.03 0.92
CA LEU A 621 -0.68 11.94 2.04
C LEU A 621 -0.35 11.30 3.41
N ASN A 622 0.45 10.23 3.41
CA ASN A 622 0.84 9.53 4.61
C ASN A 622 2.09 10.17 5.24
N TYR A 623 1.93 11.35 5.84
CA TYR A 623 3.01 12.06 6.51
C TYR A 623 3.51 11.38 7.79
N SER A 624 2.81 10.35 8.29
CA SER A 624 3.30 9.56 9.42
C SER A 624 4.64 8.85 9.14
N LEU A 625 5.05 8.75 7.88
CA LEU A 625 6.36 8.23 7.44
C LEU A 625 7.55 9.14 7.79
N SER A 626 7.33 10.43 8.03
CA SER A 626 8.40 11.39 8.32
C SER A 626 7.93 12.40 9.36
N PHE A 627 8.62 12.43 10.50
CA PHE A 627 8.33 13.38 11.57
C PHE A 627 8.36 14.83 11.06
N THR A 628 9.38 15.19 10.28
CA THR A 628 9.53 16.53 9.69
C THR A 628 8.36 16.90 8.78
N GLN A 629 7.97 16.00 7.86
CA GLN A 629 6.86 16.29 6.94
C GLN A 629 5.52 16.32 7.67
N SER A 630 5.35 15.46 8.68
CA SER A 630 4.19 15.51 9.55
C SER A 630 4.10 16.84 10.30
N ASN A 631 5.21 17.37 10.82
CA ASN A 631 5.22 18.65 11.53
C ASN A 631 4.89 19.82 10.58
N ASN A 632 5.45 19.80 9.36
CA ASN A 632 5.15 20.80 8.33
C ASN A 632 3.66 20.82 7.96
N MET A 633 3.09 19.64 7.69
CA MET A 633 1.67 19.53 7.38
C MET A 633 0.78 19.89 8.58
N PHE A 634 1.16 19.48 9.80
CA PHE A 634 0.44 19.83 11.03
C PHE A 634 0.42 21.35 11.25
N SER A 635 1.57 22.02 11.07
CA SER A 635 1.68 23.48 11.18
C SER A 635 0.74 24.20 10.22
N LEU A 636 0.62 23.71 8.97
CA LEU A 636 -0.34 24.26 8.00
C LEU A 636 -1.79 24.05 8.43
N VAL A 637 -2.17 22.85 8.88
CA VAL A 637 -3.52 22.58 9.38
C VAL A 637 -3.85 23.47 10.58
N LYS A 638 -2.90 23.66 11.50
CA LYS A 638 -3.07 24.59 12.63
C LYS A 638 -3.32 26.02 12.16
N THR A 639 -2.60 26.50 11.15
CA THR A 639 -2.85 27.80 10.53
C THR A 639 -4.24 27.88 9.90
N PHE A 640 -4.69 26.85 9.18
CA PHE A 640 -6.01 26.81 8.58
C PHE A 640 -7.14 26.79 9.63
N ILE A 641 -6.94 26.10 10.75
CA ILE A 641 -7.87 26.10 11.89
C ILE A 641 -7.97 27.50 12.51
N LYS A 642 -6.83 28.16 12.70
CA LYS A 642 -6.77 29.52 13.25
C LYS A 642 -7.52 30.53 12.37
N HIS A 643 -7.34 30.43 11.06
CA HIS A 643 -7.95 31.32 10.06
C HIS A 643 -9.18 30.70 9.37
N LYS A 644 -9.93 29.84 10.07
CA LYS A 644 -11.06 29.06 9.52
C LYS A 644 -12.20 29.91 8.92
N GLU A 645 -12.39 31.13 9.42
CA GLU A 645 -13.41 32.08 8.93
C GLU A 645 -12.90 32.94 7.76
N GLU A 646 -11.61 32.85 7.45
CA GLU A 646 -10.95 33.63 6.40
C GLU A 646 -10.65 32.76 5.17
N GLN A 647 -10.33 33.43 4.06
CA GLN A 647 -9.92 32.81 2.80
C GLN A 647 -8.74 31.82 2.95
N GLN A 648 -7.89 32.00 3.96
CA GLN A 648 -6.75 31.13 4.21
C GLN A 648 -7.17 29.75 4.75
N GLY A 649 -8.27 29.68 5.51
CA GLY A 649 -8.78 28.44 6.12
C GLY A 649 -10.01 27.85 5.43
N GLU A 650 -10.39 28.34 4.25
CA GLU A 650 -11.69 28.03 3.64
C GLU A 650 -11.93 26.54 3.35
N ALA A 651 -10.87 25.75 3.10
CA ALA A 651 -10.94 24.30 2.87
C ALA A 651 -10.82 23.44 4.15
N ILE A 652 -10.95 24.02 5.35
CA ILE A 652 -10.69 23.31 6.60
C ILE A 652 -11.47 21.99 6.74
N PHE A 653 -12.74 21.95 6.32
CA PHE A 653 -13.53 20.73 6.41
C PHE A 653 -13.05 19.61 5.49
N GLU A 654 -12.42 19.93 4.36
CA GLU A 654 -11.80 18.94 3.47
C GLU A 654 -10.52 18.36 4.09
N PHE A 655 -9.74 19.19 4.81
CA PHE A 655 -8.60 18.71 5.60
C PHE A 655 -9.06 17.81 6.74
N LEU A 656 -10.03 18.26 7.55
CA LEU A 656 -10.55 17.48 8.68
C LEU A 656 -11.17 16.16 8.21
N TYR A 657 -11.95 16.18 7.13
CA TYR A 657 -12.47 14.96 6.51
C TYR A 657 -11.35 14.01 6.06
N SER A 658 -10.31 14.54 5.40
CA SER A 658 -9.17 13.74 4.95
C SER A 658 -8.35 13.14 6.09
N ILE A 659 -8.31 13.79 7.26
CA ILE A 659 -7.68 13.23 8.46
C ILE A 659 -8.61 12.19 9.08
N ALA A 660 -9.91 12.50 9.19
CA ALA A 660 -10.93 11.67 9.81
C ALA A 660 -11.24 10.37 9.04
N ASN A 661 -11.01 10.32 7.74
CA ASN A 661 -11.11 9.10 6.93
C ASN A 661 -9.78 8.34 6.80
N GLY A 662 -8.72 8.82 7.46
CA GLY A 662 -7.39 8.17 7.47
C GLY A 662 -6.59 8.30 6.18
N LYS A 663 -6.99 9.18 5.25
CA LYS A 663 -6.25 9.44 4.01
C LYS A 663 -5.02 10.32 4.24
N LEU A 664 -5.19 11.41 4.98
CA LEU A 664 -4.10 12.26 5.46
C LEU A 664 -3.72 11.80 6.87
N ARG A 665 -2.46 11.37 7.04
CA ARG A 665 -2.00 10.78 8.30
C ARG A 665 -0.83 11.54 8.88
N PHE A 666 -0.87 11.79 10.19
CA PHE A 666 0.21 12.42 10.93
C PHE A 666 1.04 11.42 11.72
N HIS A 667 2.23 11.84 12.12
CA HIS A 667 2.96 11.19 13.20
C HIS A 667 2.11 11.23 14.49
N LYS A 668 2.22 10.18 15.32
CA LYS A 668 1.35 9.95 16.48
C LYS A 668 1.24 11.15 17.42
N GLU A 669 2.35 11.83 17.68
CA GLU A 669 2.43 12.99 18.56
C GLU A 669 1.61 14.19 18.04
N HIS A 670 1.60 14.42 16.73
CA HIS A 670 0.87 15.53 16.14
C HIS A 670 -0.66 15.31 16.15
N TYR A 671 -1.14 14.06 16.23
CA TYR A 671 -2.57 13.80 16.45
C TYR A 671 -3.03 14.32 17.80
N VAL A 672 -2.25 14.15 18.87
CA VAL A 672 -2.60 14.63 20.21
C VAL A 672 -2.71 16.15 20.20
N LEU A 673 -1.74 16.83 19.59
CA LEU A 673 -1.76 18.29 19.45
C LEU A 673 -2.97 18.76 18.65
N LEU A 674 -3.28 18.10 17.53
CA LEU A 674 -4.45 18.43 16.71
C LEU A 674 -5.76 18.25 17.48
N ILE A 675 -5.93 17.15 18.22
CA ILE A 675 -7.15 16.88 18.99
C ILE A 675 -7.37 17.95 20.07
N ASN A 676 -6.30 18.42 20.71
CA ASN A 676 -6.36 19.50 21.68
C ASN A 676 -6.85 20.80 21.03
N GLU A 677 -6.25 21.21 19.90
CA GLU A 677 -6.66 22.41 19.16
C GLU A 677 -8.13 22.35 18.72
N LEU A 678 -8.61 21.18 18.26
CA LEU A 678 -10.00 21.00 17.85
C LEU A 678 -10.99 21.01 19.03
N THR A 679 -10.53 20.73 20.25
CA THR A 679 -11.39 20.70 21.44
C THR A 679 -11.78 22.10 21.91
N GLU A 680 -10.96 23.11 21.60
CA GLU A 680 -11.25 24.51 21.92
C GLU A 680 -12.35 25.12 21.03
N ILE A 681 -12.74 24.44 19.94
CA ILE A 681 -13.70 24.97 18.97
C ILE A 681 -15.09 24.39 19.21
N ASN A 682 -16.03 25.25 19.60
CA ASN A 682 -17.42 24.87 19.84
C ASN A 682 -18.28 24.90 18.56
N GLU A 683 -17.95 24.04 17.59
CA GLU A 683 -18.68 23.92 16.32
C GLU A 683 -19.02 22.44 16.03
N LEU A 684 -20.27 22.15 15.65
CA LEU A 684 -20.78 20.77 15.56
C LEU A 684 -20.07 19.94 14.48
N ARG A 685 -19.85 20.50 13.28
CA ARG A 685 -19.17 19.80 12.18
C ARG A 685 -17.74 19.41 12.58
N ILE A 686 -17.02 20.31 13.25
CA ILE A 686 -15.66 20.07 13.76
C ILE A 686 -15.66 18.97 14.82
N LYS A 687 -16.61 18.97 15.76
CA LYS A 687 -16.74 17.90 16.78
C LYS A 687 -16.90 16.52 16.16
N ILE A 688 -17.74 16.39 15.13
CA ILE A 688 -17.96 15.11 14.42
C ILE A 688 -16.66 14.58 13.82
N PHE A 689 -15.90 15.45 13.12
CA PHE A 689 -14.62 15.04 12.56
C PHE A 689 -13.60 14.71 13.65
N ARG A 690 -13.54 15.51 14.73
CA ARG A 690 -12.65 15.26 15.88
C ARG A 690 -12.86 13.87 16.48
N GLU A 691 -14.09 13.45 16.72
CA GLU A 691 -14.39 12.13 17.29
C GLU A 691 -13.87 10.98 16.42
N LYS A 692 -13.99 11.11 15.08
CA LYS A 692 -13.41 10.13 14.15
C LYS A 692 -11.88 10.18 14.13
N ILE A 693 -11.29 11.37 14.22
CA ILE A 693 -9.83 11.54 14.35
C ILE A 693 -9.31 10.89 15.64
N GLU A 694 -10.01 11.06 16.76
CA GLU A 694 -9.70 10.40 18.03
C GLU A 694 -9.78 8.88 17.91
N ARG A 695 -10.78 8.34 17.20
CA ARG A 695 -10.88 6.89 16.95
C ARG A 695 -9.71 6.39 16.10
N ILE A 696 -9.30 7.14 15.08
CA ILE A 696 -8.09 6.81 14.32
C ILE A 696 -6.92 6.76 15.27
N TYR A 697 -6.67 7.83 16.04
CA TYR A 697 -5.59 7.88 17.04
C TYR A 697 -5.63 6.71 18.05
N LYS A 698 -6.80 6.31 18.54
CA LYS A 698 -6.95 5.18 19.47
C LYS A 698 -6.65 3.83 18.80
N ASN A 699 -7.10 3.63 17.57
CA ASN A 699 -6.77 2.43 16.78
C ASN A 699 -5.29 2.38 16.37
N CYS A 700 -4.51 3.44 16.67
CA CYS A 700 -3.07 3.51 16.49
C CYS A 700 -2.27 3.04 17.73
N LEU A 701 -2.93 2.86 18.88
CA LEU A 701 -2.37 2.28 20.11
C LEU A 701 -2.57 0.77 20.09
#